data_AF-A0A5J5IUV3-F1
#
_entry.id   AF-A0A5J5IUV3-F1
#
_cell.length_a   1.000
_cell.length_b   1.000
_cell.length_c   1.000
_cell.angle_alpha   90.00
_cell.angle_beta   90.00
_cell.angle_gamma   90.00
#
_symmetry.space_group_name_H-M   'P 1'
#
loop_
_entity.id
_entity.type
_entity.pdbx_description
1 polymer ?
#
loop_
_entity_poly.entity_id
_entity_poly.type
_entity_poly.pdbx_seq_one_letter_code
_entity_poly.pdbx_strand_id
1 'polypeptide(L)'
;MTHPITTIALVGVHGYGAVHLANLRRLGDRVRLIAVADPVPPAAGELPDRTRVFGDLTGLLAAADRGDIDRIDVVIVATPLHTHAALAATVLARGIDLYLEKPPVVSSSDFAALSDAAAASGARVQVGFQSLGSLALPALAADRFDIGAIQAVGAVGLWARDAAYWKRSRWAGRRELDGVAVVDGVVTNPLAHATATALAIAGATGARDVTQVTTDLYRANEIEGDDTSLVRVSTTAGIRVTSGLTLCAPEQVEPWVVVRGTRGAARFFYTADVVEAGGVREDFGRVDLLENLLDHRDVGTPLLAPLAATGAFVRVADAVRRTTPHPIDPEHLSFVGEGDARRPVVAGIVEGIERAVDAAATFAELHLPFAAADSGRVLATLRGRADGGAIAALRDGAGTAASSSPRPYLHPITTPGGVVVSDHHPIDHDWHLGLSVTLQDVDGANFWGGRTYTPGRDYIWRGDQGRIETASLTASDSTVDAVLRWVGPDGAPVLAEERTMNVTASDDRHATVDLTFTLAPAGERTVSLGSPGSNGRVGGGYGGLSWRLPACSDVDVRTADARGEDGVHGTASGWLAWSGVFSGAEATVGLAPLDEASRRDPWFVRVAGYPGIGASLAWAAPVETSAAEPVRRSYRLLVADGRLADDDVVRMLRV
;
A
#
# COMPACT_ATOMS: atom_id res chain seq x y z
N MET A 1 -42.19 20.88 -21.39
CA MET A 1 -42.57 21.88 -20.35
C MET A 1 -41.29 22.60 -19.99
N THR A 2 -41.24 23.93 -20.09
CA THR A 2 -40.06 24.70 -19.67
C THR A 2 -40.03 24.73 -18.15
N HIS A 3 -39.03 24.09 -17.54
CA HIS A 3 -38.81 24.16 -16.09
C HIS A 3 -38.49 25.62 -15.69
N PRO A 4 -38.94 26.10 -14.53
CA PRO A 4 -38.58 27.43 -14.05
C PRO A 4 -37.07 27.53 -13.88
N ILE A 5 -36.50 28.68 -14.26
CA ILE A 5 -35.06 28.95 -14.14
C ILE A 5 -34.63 28.83 -12.67
N THR A 6 -33.63 27.99 -12.39
CA THR A 6 -33.11 27.81 -11.02
C THR A 6 -32.15 28.95 -10.67
N THR A 7 -32.41 29.66 -9.56
CA THR A 7 -31.53 30.73 -9.08
C THR A 7 -30.39 30.18 -8.21
N ILE A 8 -29.16 30.61 -8.51
CA ILE A 8 -27.94 30.13 -7.86
C ILE A 8 -27.28 31.25 -7.08
N ALA A 9 -26.78 30.93 -5.89
CA ALA A 9 -25.76 31.70 -5.19
C ALA A 9 -24.46 30.89 -5.08
N LEU A 10 -23.30 31.52 -5.32
CA LEU A 10 -21.98 30.88 -5.20
C LEU A 10 -21.17 31.48 -4.04
N VAL A 11 -20.73 30.64 -3.11
CA VAL A 11 -19.88 31.01 -1.97
C VAL A 11 -18.48 30.46 -2.21
N GLY A 12 -17.48 31.34 -2.28
CA GLY A 12 -16.15 31.02 -2.78
C GLY A 12 -16.09 31.10 -4.30
N VAL A 13 -15.59 32.21 -4.84
CA VAL A 13 -15.57 32.47 -6.29
C VAL A 13 -14.21 32.22 -6.94
N HIS A 14 -13.15 32.14 -6.12
CA HIS A 14 -11.78 31.89 -6.56
C HIS A 14 -11.45 30.40 -6.60
N GLY A 15 -10.29 30.05 -7.18
CA GLY A 15 -9.84 28.66 -7.26
C GLY A 15 -10.87 27.78 -7.97
N TYR A 16 -11.40 26.77 -7.28
CA TYR A 16 -12.43 25.88 -7.85
C TYR A 16 -13.78 26.58 -8.06
N GLY A 17 -14.07 27.67 -7.36
CA GLY A 17 -15.23 28.53 -7.62
C GLY A 17 -15.26 29.07 -9.06
N ALA A 18 -14.10 29.30 -9.67
CA ALA A 18 -14.01 29.74 -11.07
C ALA A 18 -14.48 28.65 -12.05
N VAL A 19 -14.30 27.37 -11.71
CA VAL A 19 -14.83 26.23 -12.47
C VAL A 19 -16.35 26.21 -12.38
N HIS A 20 -16.92 26.47 -11.20
CA HIS A 20 -18.37 26.63 -11.03
C HIS A 20 -18.92 27.80 -11.83
N LEU A 21 -18.24 28.96 -11.84
CA LEU A 21 -18.63 30.09 -12.68
C LEU A 21 -18.63 29.72 -14.18
N ALA A 22 -17.61 29.02 -14.66
CA ALA A 22 -17.57 28.53 -16.03
C ALA A 22 -18.72 27.55 -16.33
N ASN A 23 -19.00 26.64 -15.39
CA ASN A 23 -20.08 25.68 -15.53
C ASN A 23 -21.46 26.36 -15.57
N LEU A 24 -21.71 27.32 -14.67
CA LEU A 24 -22.94 28.11 -14.65
C LEU A 24 -23.16 28.89 -15.96
N ARG A 25 -22.10 29.44 -16.55
CA ARG A 25 -22.18 30.09 -17.88
C ARG A 25 -22.55 29.08 -18.97
N ARG A 26 -21.99 27.87 -18.93
CA ARG A 26 -22.28 26.78 -19.87
C ARG A 26 -23.74 26.33 -19.79
N LEU A 27 -24.32 26.30 -18.59
CA LEU A 27 -25.71 25.90 -18.35
C LEU A 27 -26.75 26.90 -18.87
N GLY A 28 -26.35 28.14 -19.18
CA GLY A 28 -27.20 29.15 -19.82
C GLY A 28 -28.53 29.36 -19.10
N ASP A 29 -29.63 29.40 -19.87
CA ASP A 29 -30.97 29.71 -19.38
C ASP A 29 -31.55 28.69 -18.39
N ARG A 30 -30.87 27.57 -18.14
CA ARG A 30 -31.26 26.60 -17.12
C ARG A 30 -31.08 27.17 -15.70
N VAL A 31 -30.11 28.06 -15.53
CA VAL A 31 -29.73 28.63 -14.23
C VAL A 31 -29.54 30.14 -14.32
N ARG A 32 -29.64 30.82 -13.18
CA ARG A 32 -29.32 32.25 -13.08
C ARG A 32 -28.50 32.52 -11.83
N LEU A 33 -27.26 32.94 -12.01
CA LEU A 33 -26.38 33.36 -10.91
C LEU A 33 -26.81 34.74 -10.40
N ILE A 34 -27.49 34.77 -9.25
CA ILE A 34 -28.07 36.01 -8.69
C ILE A 34 -27.15 36.67 -7.66
N ALA A 35 -26.28 35.90 -7.01
CA ALA A 35 -25.36 36.43 -5.99
C ALA A 35 -24.08 35.60 -5.86
N VAL A 36 -23.02 36.25 -5.41
CA VAL A 36 -21.79 35.60 -4.95
C VAL A 36 -21.37 36.12 -3.58
N ALA A 37 -20.70 35.28 -2.79
CA ALA A 37 -20.12 35.65 -1.52
C ALA A 37 -18.65 35.21 -1.44
N ASP A 38 -17.74 36.17 -1.23
CA ASP A 38 -16.32 35.91 -1.03
C ASP A 38 -15.67 37.06 -0.24
N PRO A 39 -14.82 36.79 0.77
CA PRO A 39 -14.08 37.83 1.49
C PRO A 39 -13.18 38.66 0.57
N VAL A 40 -12.74 38.07 -0.56
CA VAL A 40 -12.02 38.75 -1.62
C VAL A 40 -12.96 38.90 -2.81
N PRO A 41 -13.46 40.11 -3.11
CA PRO A 41 -14.41 40.27 -4.21
C PRO A 41 -13.78 39.88 -5.56
N PRO A 42 -14.55 39.30 -6.50
CA PRO A 42 -14.07 38.97 -7.84
C PRO A 42 -13.74 40.25 -8.63
N ALA A 43 -12.92 40.12 -9.67
CA ALA A 43 -12.55 41.27 -10.49
C ALA A 43 -13.76 41.79 -11.29
N ALA A 44 -13.74 43.09 -11.61
CA ALA A 44 -14.80 43.72 -12.39
C ALA A 44 -14.96 43.02 -13.76
N GLY A 45 -16.21 42.69 -14.12
CA GLY A 45 -16.53 42.02 -15.39
C GLY A 45 -16.41 40.49 -15.38
N GLU A 46 -16.00 39.87 -14.27
CA GLU A 46 -15.97 38.40 -14.15
C GLU A 46 -17.35 37.78 -13.95
N LEU A 47 -18.32 38.54 -13.44
CA LEU A 47 -19.65 38.03 -13.14
C LEU A 47 -20.68 38.45 -14.21
N PRO A 48 -21.73 37.66 -14.44
CA PRO A 48 -22.87 38.09 -15.24
C PRO A 48 -23.50 39.39 -14.75
N ASP A 49 -24.15 40.12 -15.66
CA ASP A 49 -24.87 41.33 -15.32
C ASP A 49 -25.92 41.05 -14.23
N ARG A 50 -26.03 41.98 -13.27
CA ARG A 50 -26.98 41.94 -12.15
C ARG A 50 -26.65 40.90 -11.05
N THR A 51 -25.56 40.15 -11.15
CA THR A 51 -25.07 39.34 -10.03
C THR A 51 -24.57 40.25 -8.91
N ARG A 52 -25.09 40.04 -7.69
CA ARG A 52 -24.74 40.86 -6.51
C ARG A 52 -23.55 40.26 -5.77
N VAL A 53 -22.63 41.09 -5.30
CA VAL A 53 -21.42 40.65 -4.60
C VAL A 53 -21.54 40.96 -3.12
N PHE A 54 -21.24 39.97 -2.28
CA PHE A 54 -21.23 40.05 -0.82
C PHE A 54 -19.88 39.58 -0.27
N GLY A 55 -19.52 40.05 0.94
CA GLY A 55 -18.28 39.62 1.60
C GLY A 55 -18.37 38.24 2.26
N ASP A 56 -19.57 37.79 2.61
CA ASP A 56 -19.82 36.51 3.27
C ASP A 56 -21.24 35.99 3.00
N LEU A 57 -21.48 34.72 3.38
CA LEU A 57 -22.78 34.06 3.23
C LEU A 57 -23.87 34.72 4.07
N THR A 58 -23.55 35.18 5.28
CA THR A 58 -24.52 35.80 6.19
C THR A 58 -25.13 37.07 5.59
N GLY A 59 -24.29 37.95 5.06
CA GLY A 59 -24.71 39.19 4.39
C GLY A 59 -25.50 38.92 3.12
N LEU A 60 -25.10 37.91 2.34
CA LEU A 60 -25.84 37.45 1.15
C LEU A 60 -27.24 36.98 1.52
N LEU A 61 -27.36 36.12 2.52
CA LEU A 61 -28.65 35.59 2.96
C LEU A 61 -29.54 36.66 3.61
N ALA A 62 -28.95 37.59 4.37
CA ALA A 62 -29.68 38.73 4.92
C ALA A 62 -30.24 39.65 3.81
N ALA A 63 -29.55 39.78 2.68
CA ALA A 63 -30.06 40.51 1.52
C ALA A 63 -31.23 39.77 0.86
N ALA A 64 -31.19 38.43 0.80
CA ALA A 64 -32.33 37.63 0.34
C ALA A 64 -33.54 37.81 1.26
N ASP A 65 -33.35 37.81 2.59
CA ASP A 65 -34.43 38.00 3.57
C ASP A 65 -35.12 39.37 3.45
N ARG A 66 -34.37 40.41 3.10
CA ARG A 66 -34.92 41.76 2.84
C ARG A 66 -35.59 41.90 1.48
N GLY A 67 -35.44 40.91 0.59
CA GLY A 67 -35.90 41.00 -0.80
C GLY A 67 -35.01 41.89 -1.69
N ASP A 68 -33.76 42.16 -1.27
CA ASP A 68 -32.78 42.91 -2.08
C ASP A 68 -32.26 42.10 -3.27
N ILE A 69 -32.42 40.78 -3.21
CA ILE A 69 -32.13 39.81 -4.28
C ILE A 69 -33.27 38.79 -4.38
N ASP A 70 -33.38 38.14 -5.54
CA ASP A 70 -34.37 37.09 -5.77
C ASP A 70 -34.20 35.91 -4.79
N ARG A 71 -35.26 35.12 -4.60
CA ARG A 71 -35.18 33.86 -3.82
C ARG A 71 -34.06 32.98 -4.37
N ILE A 72 -33.27 32.38 -3.49
CA ILE A 72 -32.19 31.45 -3.85
C ILE A 72 -32.75 30.03 -3.84
N ASP A 73 -32.60 29.30 -4.95
CA ASP A 73 -33.02 27.91 -5.06
C ASP A 73 -31.91 26.93 -4.67
N VAL A 74 -30.65 27.24 -5.06
CA VAL A 74 -29.46 26.44 -4.75
C VAL A 74 -28.30 27.34 -4.32
N VAL A 75 -27.59 26.94 -3.27
CA VAL A 75 -26.28 27.50 -2.90
C VAL A 75 -25.18 26.52 -3.28
N ILE A 76 -24.14 27.01 -3.96
CA ILE A 76 -22.89 26.29 -4.18
C ILE A 76 -21.86 26.77 -3.17
N VAL A 77 -21.27 25.88 -2.38
CA VAL A 77 -20.18 26.17 -1.45
C VAL A 77 -18.89 25.55 -1.98
N ALA A 78 -17.97 26.41 -2.45
CA ALA A 78 -16.67 26.07 -3.00
C ALA A 78 -15.54 26.79 -2.23
N THR A 79 -15.59 26.71 -0.91
CA THR A 79 -14.70 27.41 0.03
C THR A 79 -13.59 26.49 0.57
N PRO A 80 -12.62 27.01 1.37
CA PRO A 80 -11.67 26.14 2.05
C PRO A 80 -12.34 25.11 2.98
N LEU A 81 -11.78 23.90 3.04
CA LEU A 81 -12.38 22.71 3.68
C LEU A 81 -12.94 22.95 5.09
N HIS A 82 -12.17 23.63 5.94
CA HIS A 82 -12.53 23.91 7.34
C HIS A 82 -13.77 24.79 7.52
N THR A 83 -14.23 25.46 6.45
CA THR A 83 -15.42 26.33 6.49
C THR A 83 -16.71 25.60 6.10
N HIS A 84 -16.62 24.41 5.49
CA HIS A 84 -17.77 23.71 4.92
C HIS A 84 -18.87 23.43 5.93
N ALA A 85 -18.54 22.91 7.12
CA ALA A 85 -19.54 22.50 8.12
C ALA A 85 -20.45 23.68 8.53
N ALA A 86 -19.86 24.82 8.89
CA ALA A 86 -20.60 25.99 9.33
C ALA A 86 -21.44 26.62 8.20
N LEU A 87 -20.86 26.73 7.00
CA LEU A 87 -21.57 27.28 5.84
C LEU A 87 -22.72 26.37 5.40
N ALA A 88 -22.48 25.06 5.29
CA ALA A 88 -23.50 24.08 4.95
C ALA A 88 -24.66 24.11 5.96
N ALA A 89 -24.37 24.10 7.27
CA ALA A 89 -25.40 24.18 8.30
C ALA A 89 -26.26 25.45 8.18
N THR A 90 -25.64 26.59 7.84
CA THR A 90 -26.33 27.88 7.64
C THR A 90 -27.27 27.83 6.43
N VAL A 91 -26.87 27.18 5.33
CA VAL A 91 -27.71 27.00 4.15
C VAL A 91 -28.88 26.04 4.45
N LEU A 92 -28.58 24.89 5.07
CA LEU A 92 -29.58 23.86 5.38
C LEU A 92 -30.64 24.35 6.36
N ALA A 93 -30.27 25.19 7.33
CA ALA A 93 -31.23 25.80 8.26
C ALA A 93 -32.32 26.63 7.56
N ARG A 94 -32.11 27.02 6.29
CA ARG A 94 -33.08 27.76 5.46
C ARG A 94 -33.85 26.89 4.48
N GLY A 95 -33.59 25.57 4.44
CA GLY A 95 -34.21 24.65 3.48
C GLY A 95 -33.81 24.92 2.03
N ILE A 96 -32.64 25.55 1.81
CA ILE A 96 -32.11 25.80 0.47
C ILE A 96 -31.29 24.58 0.04
N ASP A 97 -31.46 24.14 -1.21
CA ASP A 97 -30.67 23.03 -1.74
C ASP A 97 -29.20 23.41 -1.84
N LEU A 98 -28.33 22.44 -1.59
CA LEU A 98 -26.91 22.67 -1.41
C LEU A 98 -26.10 21.81 -2.38
N TYR A 99 -25.21 22.47 -3.10
CA TYR A 99 -24.05 21.82 -3.71
C TYR A 99 -22.84 22.12 -2.82
N LEU A 100 -22.24 21.10 -2.22
CA LEU A 100 -21.12 21.24 -1.29
C LEU A 100 -19.86 20.62 -1.89
N GLU A 101 -18.79 21.39 -2.05
CA GLU A 101 -17.53 20.86 -2.55
C GLU A 101 -16.93 19.78 -1.64
N LYS A 102 -16.10 18.93 -2.25
CA LYS A 102 -15.43 17.84 -1.54
C LYS A 102 -14.23 18.34 -0.72
N PRO A 103 -13.85 17.60 0.33
CA PRO A 103 -14.71 16.70 1.08
C PRO A 103 -15.81 17.49 1.80
N PRO A 104 -17.01 16.90 2.02
CA PRO A 104 -18.12 17.63 2.61
C PRO A 104 -17.78 18.10 4.04
N VAL A 105 -17.15 17.22 4.82
CA VAL A 105 -16.59 17.50 6.15
C VAL A 105 -15.45 16.51 6.44
N VAL A 106 -14.67 16.77 7.48
CA VAL A 106 -13.51 15.95 7.90
C VAL A 106 -13.72 15.21 9.23
N SER A 107 -14.89 15.34 9.86
CA SER A 107 -15.22 14.66 11.11
C SER A 107 -16.56 13.92 11.02
N SER A 108 -16.65 12.78 11.69
CA SER A 108 -17.89 12.00 11.73
C SER A 108 -19.01 12.74 12.48
N SER A 109 -18.67 13.59 13.45
CA SER A 109 -19.63 14.41 14.20
C SER A 109 -20.26 15.50 13.34
N ASP A 110 -19.45 16.22 12.55
CA ASP A 110 -19.99 17.26 11.66
C ASP A 110 -20.86 16.61 10.57
N PHE A 111 -20.49 15.42 10.10
CA PHE A 111 -21.28 14.69 9.12
C PHE A 111 -22.65 14.28 9.66
N ALA A 112 -22.70 13.79 10.91
CA ALA A 112 -23.96 13.49 11.57
C ALA A 112 -24.83 14.75 11.72
N ALA A 113 -24.24 15.84 12.21
CA ALA A 113 -24.95 17.11 12.37
C ALA A 113 -25.49 17.66 11.04
N LEU A 114 -24.71 17.61 9.96
CA LEU A 114 -25.16 18.03 8.63
C LEU A 114 -26.22 17.09 8.05
N SER A 115 -26.11 15.79 8.30
CA SER A 115 -27.11 14.81 7.87
C SER A 115 -28.46 15.05 8.56
N ASP A 116 -28.44 15.33 9.87
CA ASP A 116 -29.64 15.67 10.64
C ASP A 116 -30.25 17.00 10.15
N ALA A 117 -29.42 18.01 9.89
CA ALA A 117 -29.87 19.30 9.36
C ALA A 117 -30.47 19.17 7.96
N ALA A 118 -29.88 18.37 7.07
CA ALA A 118 -30.42 18.10 5.74
C ALA A 118 -31.76 17.36 5.83
N ALA A 119 -31.87 16.34 6.70
CA ALA A 119 -33.12 15.61 6.92
C ALA A 119 -34.23 16.50 7.50
N ALA A 120 -33.91 17.34 8.49
CA ALA A 120 -34.87 18.23 9.14
C ALA A 120 -35.39 19.33 8.20
N SER A 121 -34.54 19.84 7.31
CA SER A 121 -34.88 20.91 6.37
C SER A 121 -35.56 20.42 5.09
N GLY A 122 -35.37 19.15 4.73
CA GLY A 122 -35.80 18.59 3.44
C GLY A 122 -34.98 19.07 2.25
N ALA A 123 -33.87 19.79 2.49
CA ALA A 123 -32.98 20.26 1.44
C ALA A 123 -32.18 19.11 0.81
N ARG A 124 -31.98 19.19 -0.50
CA ARG A 124 -31.17 18.25 -1.28
C ARG A 124 -29.71 18.65 -1.17
N VAL A 125 -28.82 17.68 -0.93
CA VAL A 125 -27.38 17.93 -0.81
C VAL A 125 -26.61 17.06 -1.81
N GLN A 126 -26.00 17.71 -2.80
CA GLN A 126 -25.07 17.10 -3.75
C GLN A 126 -23.64 17.42 -3.32
N VAL A 127 -22.79 16.40 -3.16
CA VAL A 127 -21.39 16.57 -2.79
C VAL A 127 -20.50 16.55 -4.05
N GLY A 128 -19.49 17.41 -4.11
CA GLY A 128 -18.62 17.66 -5.27
C GLY A 128 -17.66 16.52 -5.67
N PHE A 129 -17.97 15.25 -5.39
CA PHE A 129 -17.18 14.11 -5.85
C PHE A 129 -17.42 13.79 -7.33
N GLN A 130 -16.96 14.65 -8.25
CA GLN A 130 -17.19 14.53 -9.70
C GLN A 130 -16.97 13.14 -10.30
N SER A 131 -15.97 12.40 -9.81
CA SER A 131 -15.69 11.03 -10.27
C SER A 131 -16.87 10.06 -10.08
N LEU A 132 -17.80 10.35 -9.15
CA LEU A 132 -19.02 9.57 -8.95
C LEU A 132 -20.08 9.81 -10.03
N GLY A 133 -19.89 10.83 -10.88
CA GLY A 133 -20.72 11.05 -12.07
C GLY A 133 -20.36 10.14 -13.25
N SER A 134 -19.29 9.34 -13.14
CA SER A 134 -18.77 8.54 -14.25
C SER A 134 -19.74 7.41 -14.64
N LEU A 135 -20.00 7.26 -15.93
CA LEU A 135 -20.80 6.15 -16.46
C LEU A 135 -20.06 4.81 -16.44
N ALA A 136 -18.76 4.80 -16.12
CA ALA A 136 -17.99 3.58 -15.88
C ALA A 136 -18.43 2.85 -14.60
N LEU A 137 -18.89 3.58 -13.57
CA LEU A 137 -19.32 2.99 -12.30
C LEU A 137 -20.47 1.99 -12.44
N PRO A 138 -21.61 2.34 -13.06
CA PRO A 138 -22.67 1.35 -13.29
C PRO A 138 -22.23 0.22 -14.23
N ALA A 139 -21.32 0.47 -15.19
CA ALA A 139 -20.79 -0.57 -16.07
C ALA A 139 -19.94 -1.61 -15.31
N LEU A 140 -19.10 -1.16 -14.37
CA LEU A 140 -18.32 -2.04 -13.49
C LEU A 140 -19.24 -2.82 -12.54
N ALA A 141 -20.25 -2.16 -11.95
CA ALA A 141 -21.21 -2.82 -11.06
C ALA A 141 -22.05 -3.90 -11.78
N ALA A 142 -22.31 -3.71 -13.08
CA ALA A 142 -23.02 -4.68 -13.92
C ALA A 142 -22.14 -5.81 -14.46
N ASP A 143 -20.87 -5.91 -14.04
CA ASP A 143 -19.88 -6.90 -14.53
C ASP A 143 -19.72 -6.90 -16.07
N ARG A 144 -19.81 -5.71 -16.70
CA ARG A 144 -19.73 -5.58 -18.17
C ARG A 144 -18.42 -6.09 -18.76
N PHE A 145 -17.35 -6.11 -17.96
CA PHE A 145 -16.02 -6.54 -18.36
C PHE A 145 -15.71 -8.01 -18.01
N ASP A 146 -16.70 -8.78 -17.54
CA ASP A 146 -16.56 -10.20 -17.18
C ASP A 146 -15.45 -10.45 -16.15
N ILE A 147 -15.27 -9.54 -15.19
CA ILE A 147 -14.29 -9.69 -14.11
C ILE A 147 -14.86 -10.53 -12.96
N GLY A 148 -16.16 -10.76 -12.93
CA GLY A 148 -16.87 -11.49 -11.88
C GLY A 148 -17.16 -10.65 -10.64
N ALA A 149 -17.64 -11.32 -9.60
CA ALA A 149 -17.98 -10.66 -8.34
C ALA A 149 -16.74 -9.97 -7.76
N ILE A 150 -16.86 -8.69 -7.41
CA ILE A 150 -15.77 -7.88 -6.88
C ILE A 150 -15.34 -8.44 -5.51
N GLN A 151 -14.05 -8.67 -5.35
CA GLN A 151 -13.42 -9.19 -4.13
C GLN A 151 -12.56 -8.13 -3.42
N ALA A 152 -11.94 -7.23 -4.19
CA ALA A 152 -11.12 -6.15 -3.66
C ALA A 152 -11.08 -4.96 -4.62
N VAL A 153 -10.90 -3.76 -4.06
CA VAL A 153 -10.76 -2.52 -4.82
C VAL A 153 -9.53 -1.75 -4.33
N GLY A 154 -8.70 -1.31 -5.25
CA GLY A 154 -7.45 -0.62 -4.98
C GLY A 154 -7.41 0.75 -5.63
N ALA A 155 -7.11 1.83 -4.93
CA ALA A 155 -6.90 3.14 -5.53
C ALA A 155 -5.40 3.46 -5.55
N VAL A 156 -4.88 3.85 -6.72
CA VAL A 156 -3.49 4.25 -6.91
C VAL A 156 -3.45 5.70 -7.36
N GLY A 157 -2.73 6.53 -6.61
CA GLY A 157 -2.52 7.93 -6.93
C GLY A 157 -1.05 8.29 -6.85
N LEU A 158 -0.45 8.61 -8.00
CA LEU A 158 0.97 8.87 -8.15
C LEU A 158 1.15 10.26 -8.77
N TRP A 159 0.92 11.29 -7.96
CA TRP A 159 1.06 12.68 -8.38
C TRP A 159 2.38 13.27 -7.88
N ALA A 160 2.77 14.38 -8.50
CA ALA A 160 3.91 15.18 -8.09
C ALA A 160 3.43 16.61 -7.80
N ARG A 161 3.73 17.14 -6.61
CA ARG A 161 3.43 18.53 -6.24
C ARG A 161 4.68 19.24 -5.73
N ASP A 162 4.84 20.46 -6.17
CA ASP A 162 5.98 21.32 -5.84
C ASP A 162 5.70 22.21 -4.63
N ALA A 163 6.73 22.96 -4.22
CA ALA A 163 6.62 23.90 -3.11
C ALA A 163 5.56 24.99 -3.37
N ALA A 164 5.35 25.42 -4.61
CA ALA A 164 4.31 26.39 -4.98
C ALA A 164 2.90 25.89 -4.60
N TYR A 165 2.63 24.60 -4.83
CA TYR A 165 1.36 23.99 -4.45
C TYR A 165 1.07 24.17 -2.96
N TRP A 166 2.06 24.00 -2.08
CA TRP A 166 1.89 24.13 -0.62
C TRP A 166 1.85 25.60 -0.16
N LYS A 167 2.31 26.55 -0.96
CA LYS A 167 2.25 28.00 -0.68
C LYS A 167 0.99 28.68 -1.21
N ARG A 168 0.14 27.97 -1.96
CA ARG A 168 -1.05 28.51 -2.65
C ARG A 168 -2.06 29.19 -1.71
N SER A 169 -2.08 28.81 -0.44
CA SER A 169 -3.01 29.35 0.55
C SER A 169 -2.52 29.09 1.97
N ARG A 170 -3.05 29.85 2.94
CA ARG A 170 -2.72 29.68 4.38
C ARG A 170 -3.08 28.32 4.97
N TRP A 171 -4.02 27.61 4.33
CA TRP A 171 -4.55 26.34 4.80
C TRP A 171 -3.90 25.13 4.11
N ALA A 172 -3.12 25.35 3.05
CA ALA A 172 -2.49 24.28 2.29
C ALA A 172 -1.52 23.47 3.17
N GLY A 173 -1.65 22.15 3.16
CA GLY A 173 -0.85 21.23 3.97
C GLY A 173 -1.04 21.37 5.48
N ARG A 174 -2.05 22.13 5.96
CA ARG A 174 -2.32 22.30 7.39
C ARG A 174 -3.26 21.21 7.91
N ARG A 175 -3.06 20.80 9.16
CA ARG A 175 -4.03 19.96 9.88
C ARG A 175 -5.07 20.80 10.60
N GLU A 176 -4.65 21.95 11.14
CA GLU A 176 -5.50 22.89 11.86
C GLU A 176 -5.21 24.32 11.41
N LEU A 177 -6.24 25.16 11.41
CA LEU A 177 -6.12 26.59 11.18
C LEU A 177 -7.11 27.31 12.10
N ASP A 178 -6.61 28.25 12.89
CA ASP A 178 -7.42 29.07 13.82
C ASP A 178 -8.32 28.22 14.76
N GLY A 179 -7.83 27.06 15.21
CA GLY A 179 -8.57 26.15 16.09
C GLY A 179 -9.55 25.21 15.36
N VAL A 180 -9.61 25.25 14.03
CA VAL A 180 -10.53 24.43 13.22
C VAL A 180 -9.74 23.41 12.38
N ALA A 181 -10.22 22.17 12.38
CA ALA A 181 -9.62 21.11 11.58
C ALA A 181 -9.72 21.41 10.07
N VAL A 182 -8.59 21.49 9.40
CA VAL A 182 -8.48 21.58 7.93
C VAL A 182 -8.26 20.19 7.34
N VAL A 183 -7.26 19.48 7.87
CA VAL A 183 -6.83 18.15 7.42
C VAL A 183 -6.52 18.16 5.91
N ASP A 184 -5.76 19.14 5.42
CA ASP A 184 -5.32 19.16 4.00
C ASP A 184 -4.15 18.19 3.81
N GLY A 185 -4.41 17.09 3.12
CA GLY A 185 -3.44 16.05 2.82
C GLY A 185 -3.82 15.24 1.59
N VAL A 186 -2.94 14.37 1.13
CA VAL A 186 -3.10 13.63 -0.13
C VAL A 186 -4.41 12.85 -0.19
N VAL A 187 -4.83 12.25 0.93
CA VAL A 187 -6.07 11.46 1.03
C VAL A 187 -7.32 12.32 0.99
N THR A 188 -7.31 13.50 1.61
CA THR A 188 -8.51 14.31 1.88
C THR A 188 -8.76 15.39 0.85
N ASN A 189 -7.75 15.78 0.07
CA ASN A 189 -7.90 16.83 -0.93
C ASN A 189 -7.52 16.38 -2.36
N PRO A 190 -6.26 16.43 -2.83
CA PRO A 190 -5.93 16.26 -4.24
C PRO A 190 -6.36 14.90 -4.79
N LEU A 191 -6.16 13.80 -4.05
CA LEU A 191 -6.51 12.45 -4.47
C LEU A 191 -7.75 11.89 -3.74
N ALA A 192 -8.57 12.75 -3.12
CA ALA A 192 -9.79 12.35 -2.42
C ALA A 192 -10.78 11.58 -3.32
N HIS A 193 -10.84 11.92 -4.60
CA HIS A 193 -11.65 11.21 -5.58
C HIS A 193 -11.24 9.74 -5.72
N ALA A 194 -9.95 9.41 -5.60
CA ALA A 194 -9.47 8.05 -5.74
C ALA A 194 -10.12 7.13 -4.69
N THR A 195 -10.05 7.53 -3.42
CA THR A 195 -10.66 6.78 -2.30
C THR A 195 -12.19 6.77 -2.38
N ALA A 196 -12.82 7.91 -2.68
CA ALA A 196 -14.29 7.98 -2.80
C ALA A 196 -14.83 7.08 -3.93
N THR A 197 -14.14 7.06 -5.07
CA THR A 197 -14.50 6.21 -6.22
C THR A 197 -14.31 4.74 -5.90
N ALA A 198 -13.21 4.37 -5.24
CA ALA A 198 -12.96 2.99 -4.83
C ALA A 198 -14.02 2.48 -3.82
N LEU A 199 -14.45 3.32 -2.88
CA LEU A 199 -15.54 3.02 -1.96
C LEU A 199 -16.88 2.83 -2.68
N ALA A 200 -17.18 3.67 -3.68
CA ALA A 200 -18.39 3.54 -4.49
C ALA A 200 -18.40 2.24 -5.31
N ILE A 201 -17.27 1.85 -5.93
CA ILE A 201 -17.14 0.57 -6.66
C ILE A 201 -17.32 -0.62 -5.72
N ALA A 202 -16.81 -0.53 -4.49
CA ALA A 202 -17.02 -1.55 -3.46
C ALA A 202 -18.46 -1.60 -2.91
N GLY A 203 -19.34 -0.70 -3.34
CA GLY A 203 -20.70 -0.59 -2.81
C GLY A 203 -20.77 -0.12 -1.35
N ALA A 204 -19.72 0.53 -0.84
CA ALA A 204 -19.56 0.93 0.55
C ALA A 204 -19.50 2.46 0.69
N THR A 205 -20.65 3.12 0.56
CA THR A 205 -20.77 4.58 0.51
C THR A 205 -21.22 5.21 1.83
N GLY A 206 -21.97 4.47 2.65
CA GLY A 206 -22.48 4.91 3.95
C GLY A 206 -21.51 4.67 5.10
N ALA A 207 -21.65 5.44 6.19
CA ALA A 207 -20.77 5.30 7.36
C ALA A 207 -20.89 3.92 8.04
N ARG A 208 -22.04 3.26 7.93
CA ARG A 208 -22.30 1.91 8.48
C ARG A 208 -21.70 0.79 7.63
N ASP A 209 -21.33 1.07 6.38
CA ASP A 209 -20.75 0.07 5.48
C ASP A 209 -19.27 -0.19 5.81
N VAL A 210 -18.65 0.67 6.61
CA VAL A 210 -17.27 0.53 7.06
C VAL A 210 -17.24 -0.20 8.40
N THR A 211 -16.35 -1.17 8.56
CA THR A 211 -16.11 -1.83 9.85
C THR A 211 -14.83 -1.29 10.50
N GLN A 212 -13.78 -1.07 9.70
CA GLN A 212 -12.48 -0.59 10.17
C GLN A 212 -11.83 0.31 9.13
N VAL A 213 -11.09 1.32 9.61
CA VAL A 213 -10.17 2.12 8.80
C VAL A 213 -8.79 2.03 9.44
N THR A 214 -7.80 1.59 8.67
CA THR A 214 -6.38 1.61 9.01
C THR A 214 -5.70 2.66 8.14
N THR A 215 -4.87 3.50 8.75
CA THR A 215 -4.15 4.59 8.08
C THR A 215 -2.66 4.46 8.35
N ASP A 216 -1.85 4.71 7.33
CA ASP A 216 -0.40 4.71 7.41
C ASP A 216 0.10 5.94 6.67
N LEU A 217 0.40 7.01 7.42
CA LEU A 217 0.47 8.37 6.91
C LEU A 217 1.87 8.93 7.06
N TYR A 218 2.39 9.52 5.98
CA TYR A 218 3.73 10.08 5.92
C TYR A 218 3.75 11.45 5.25
N ARG A 219 4.80 12.22 5.54
CA ARG A 219 5.07 13.53 4.93
C ARG A 219 6.54 13.67 4.52
N ALA A 220 6.77 13.96 3.25
CA ALA A 220 8.09 14.31 2.72
C ALA A 220 8.30 15.83 2.60
N ASN A 221 7.21 16.58 2.42
CA ASN A 221 7.19 18.04 2.43
C ASN A 221 7.13 18.57 3.88
N GLU A 222 7.60 19.80 4.07
CA GLU A 222 7.50 20.55 5.34
C GLU A 222 6.08 21.09 5.57
N ILE A 223 5.13 20.17 5.68
CA ILE A 223 3.72 20.43 5.94
C ILE A 223 3.29 19.74 7.23
N GLU A 224 2.09 20.03 7.73
CA GLU A 224 1.52 19.33 8.89
C GLU A 224 0.74 18.08 8.46
N GLY A 225 0.08 18.15 7.29
CA GLY A 225 -0.71 17.08 6.70
C GLY A 225 0.15 15.97 6.09
N ASP A 226 -0.53 15.00 5.50
CA ASP A 226 0.09 13.91 4.74
C ASP A 226 0.27 14.26 3.26
N ASP A 227 1.37 13.80 2.67
CA ASP A 227 1.59 13.84 1.22
C ASP A 227 1.89 12.48 0.60
N THR A 228 2.12 11.46 1.42
CA THR A 228 2.37 10.07 1.03
C THR A 228 1.66 9.17 2.03
N SER A 229 0.70 8.38 1.60
CA SER A 229 -0.20 7.68 2.52
C SER A 229 -0.80 6.42 1.96
N LEU A 230 -1.08 5.50 2.88
CA LEU A 230 -1.92 4.35 2.62
C LEU A 230 -3.13 4.34 3.56
N VAL A 231 -4.30 4.07 2.98
CA VAL A 231 -5.54 3.86 3.72
C VAL A 231 -6.14 2.52 3.33
N ARG A 232 -6.44 1.69 4.32
CA ARG A 232 -7.13 0.42 4.14
C ARG A 232 -8.46 0.42 4.88
N VAL A 233 -9.54 0.13 4.16
CA VAL A 233 -10.90 0.10 4.67
C VAL A 233 -11.44 -1.31 4.56
N SER A 234 -11.91 -1.83 5.70
CA SER A 234 -12.70 -3.07 5.75
C SER A 234 -14.18 -2.69 5.71
N THR A 235 -14.95 -3.40 4.89
CA THR A 235 -16.38 -3.14 4.72
C THR A 235 -17.24 -4.25 5.32
N THR A 236 -18.52 -3.98 5.56
CA THR A 236 -19.51 -4.97 6.02
C THR A 236 -19.77 -6.05 4.97
N ALA A 237 -19.59 -5.74 3.69
CA ALA A 237 -19.70 -6.68 2.58
C ALA A 237 -18.48 -7.61 2.43
N GLY A 238 -17.44 -7.44 3.24
CA GLY A 238 -16.20 -8.23 3.16
C GLY A 238 -15.25 -7.80 2.03
N ILE A 239 -15.62 -6.81 1.22
CA ILE A 239 -14.76 -6.23 0.19
C ILE A 239 -13.77 -5.28 0.87
N ARG A 240 -12.48 -5.45 0.57
CA ARG A 240 -11.42 -4.58 1.10
C ARG A 240 -11.12 -3.47 0.09
N VAL A 241 -11.02 -2.24 0.59
CA VAL A 241 -10.62 -1.06 -0.19
C VAL A 241 -9.26 -0.57 0.29
N THR A 242 -8.26 -0.52 -0.58
CA THR A 242 -6.91 -0.03 -0.24
C THR A 242 -6.52 1.13 -1.15
N SER A 243 -6.18 2.28 -0.59
CA SER A 243 -5.78 3.48 -1.34
C SER A 243 -4.33 3.82 -1.01
N GLY A 244 -3.42 3.63 -1.97
CA GLY A 244 -2.02 4.05 -1.88
C GLY A 244 -1.82 5.31 -2.71
N LEU A 245 -1.49 6.42 -2.05
CA LEU A 245 -1.53 7.76 -2.63
C LEU A 245 -0.25 8.53 -2.29
N THR A 246 0.33 9.24 -3.25
CA THR A 246 1.44 10.16 -3.01
C THR A 246 1.38 11.40 -3.90
N LEU A 247 1.93 12.50 -3.38
CA LEU A 247 2.24 13.73 -4.11
C LEU A 247 3.76 13.88 -4.35
N CYS A 248 4.52 12.83 -4.03
CA CYS A 248 5.98 12.76 -4.08
C CYS A 248 6.45 11.67 -5.06
N ALA A 249 5.66 11.40 -6.10
CA ALA A 249 6.05 10.48 -7.17
C ALA A 249 7.16 11.09 -8.05
N PRO A 250 8.03 10.27 -8.67
CA PRO A 250 9.04 10.77 -9.61
C PRO A 250 8.39 11.47 -10.82
N GLU A 251 7.23 11.00 -11.26
CA GLU A 251 6.44 11.58 -12.35
C GLU A 251 4.96 11.64 -11.97
N GLN A 252 4.24 12.61 -12.53
CA GLN A 252 2.78 12.65 -12.40
C GLN A 252 2.17 11.73 -13.45
N VAL A 253 1.40 10.75 -13.00
CA VAL A 253 0.61 9.87 -13.88
C VAL A 253 -0.87 10.00 -13.61
N GLU A 254 -1.68 9.61 -14.60
CA GLU A 254 -3.14 9.52 -14.46
C GLU A 254 -3.45 8.51 -13.34
N PRO A 255 -4.18 8.89 -12.28
CA PRO A 255 -4.50 7.98 -11.19
C PRO A 255 -5.62 7.01 -11.59
N TRP A 256 -5.63 5.83 -10.98
CA TRP A 256 -6.60 4.77 -11.33
C TRP A 256 -7.11 4.01 -10.12
N VAL A 257 -8.24 3.33 -10.32
CA VAL A 257 -8.79 2.32 -9.40
C VAL A 257 -8.65 0.94 -10.03
N VAL A 258 -7.95 0.03 -9.38
CA VAL A 258 -7.91 -1.41 -9.72
C VAL A 258 -9.12 -2.09 -9.09
N VAL A 259 -9.92 -2.77 -9.90
CA VAL A 259 -11.08 -3.56 -9.47
C VAL A 259 -10.75 -5.03 -9.70
N ARG A 260 -10.72 -5.83 -8.63
CA ARG A 260 -10.41 -7.27 -8.70
C ARG A 260 -11.67 -8.07 -8.46
N GLY A 261 -12.05 -8.88 -9.43
CA GLY A 261 -13.16 -9.82 -9.32
C GLY A 261 -12.71 -11.28 -9.37
N THR A 262 -13.66 -12.20 -9.23
CA THR A 262 -13.39 -13.65 -9.18
C THR A 262 -12.82 -14.26 -10.47
N ARG A 263 -12.97 -13.59 -11.61
CA ARG A 263 -12.53 -14.07 -12.94
C ARG A 263 -11.48 -13.17 -13.59
N GLY A 264 -11.30 -11.95 -13.11
CA GLY A 264 -10.37 -11.00 -13.72
C GLY A 264 -10.21 -9.70 -12.94
N ALA A 265 -9.62 -8.71 -13.59
CA ALA A 265 -9.47 -7.38 -13.04
C ALA A 265 -9.63 -6.31 -14.11
N ALA A 266 -10.02 -5.11 -13.67
CA ALA A 266 -10.10 -3.91 -14.48
C ALA A 266 -9.31 -2.76 -13.84
N ARG A 267 -8.79 -1.83 -14.63
CA ARG A 267 -8.24 -0.55 -14.19
C ARG A 267 -9.15 0.56 -14.67
N PHE A 268 -9.63 1.39 -13.75
CA PHE A 268 -10.49 2.52 -14.03
C PHE A 268 -9.75 3.84 -13.77
N PHE A 269 -9.38 4.54 -14.85
CA PHE A 269 -8.79 5.88 -14.81
C PHE A 269 -9.90 6.91 -14.61
N TYR A 270 -10.25 7.16 -13.35
CA TYR A 270 -11.46 7.90 -12.97
C TYR A 270 -11.44 9.39 -13.35
N THR A 271 -10.27 9.95 -13.68
CA THR A 271 -10.19 11.35 -14.16
C THR A 271 -10.38 11.49 -15.64
N ALA A 272 -10.01 10.47 -16.42
CA ALA A 272 -10.28 10.36 -17.85
C ALA A 272 -11.59 9.62 -18.21
N ASP A 273 -12.27 9.02 -17.22
CA ASP A 273 -13.44 8.16 -17.42
C ASP A 273 -13.16 6.93 -18.31
N VAL A 274 -11.98 6.31 -18.18
CA VAL A 274 -11.57 5.17 -19.02
C VAL A 274 -11.42 3.88 -18.22
N VAL A 275 -11.97 2.77 -18.72
CA VAL A 275 -11.75 1.43 -18.15
C VAL A 275 -10.88 0.59 -19.08
N GLU A 276 -9.87 -0.06 -18.50
CA GLU A 276 -9.05 -1.08 -19.15
C GLU A 276 -9.30 -2.45 -18.51
N ALA A 277 -9.71 -3.44 -19.29
CA ALA A 277 -9.95 -4.82 -18.82
C ALA A 277 -9.75 -5.81 -19.97
N GLY A 278 -9.08 -6.95 -19.71
CA GLY A 278 -8.92 -8.02 -20.70
C GLY A 278 -8.24 -7.60 -22.01
N GLY A 279 -7.38 -6.57 -21.97
CA GLY A 279 -6.72 -5.99 -23.16
C GLY A 279 -7.59 -5.02 -23.96
N VAL A 280 -8.82 -4.73 -23.51
CA VAL A 280 -9.71 -3.72 -24.09
C VAL A 280 -9.65 -2.44 -23.27
N ARG A 281 -9.68 -1.30 -23.96
CA ARG A 281 -9.79 0.04 -23.38
C ARG A 281 -11.10 0.67 -23.86
N GLU A 282 -11.95 1.13 -22.95
CA GLU A 282 -13.25 1.75 -23.25
C GLU A 282 -13.39 3.09 -22.54
N ASP A 283 -13.72 4.13 -23.30
CA ASP A 283 -14.01 5.48 -22.81
C ASP A 283 -15.48 5.60 -22.40
N PHE A 284 -15.71 6.24 -21.25
CA PHE A 284 -17.03 6.56 -20.72
C PHE A 284 -17.23 8.07 -20.65
N GLY A 285 -18.48 8.49 -20.73
CA GLY A 285 -18.88 9.85 -20.39
C GLY A 285 -19.09 10.01 -18.88
N ARG A 286 -19.36 11.25 -18.47
CA ARG A 286 -19.70 11.62 -17.10
C ARG A 286 -20.89 12.56 -17.08
N VAL A 287 -21.76 12.39 -16.09
CA VAL A 287 -22.83 13.33 -15.79
C VAL A 287 -22.29 14.44 -14.88
N ASP A 288 -22.50 15.69 -15.26
CA ASP A 288 -22.16 16.84 -14.43
C ASP A 288 -23.02 16.84 -13.14
N LEU A 289 -22.39 16.97 -11.98
CA LEU A 289 -23.10 16.82 -10.70
C LEU A 289 -24.07 17.98 -10.41
N LEU A 290 -23.83 19.18 -10.96
CA LEU A 290 -24.77 20.29 -10.84
C LEU A 290 -25.98 20.04 -11.76
N GLU A 291 -25.77 19.57 -12.99
CA GLU A 291 -26.86 19.13 -13.86
C GLU A 291 -27.69 18.02 -13.21
N ASN A 292 -27.05 17.03 -12.58
CA ASN A 292 -27.74 15.97 -11.85
C ASN A 292 -28.57 16.51 -10.67
N LEU A 293 -28.06 17.51 -9.93
CA LEU A 293 -28.83 18.18 -8.88
C LEU A 293 -30.05 18.92 -9.45
N LEU A 294 -29.89 19.61 -10.60
CA LEU A 294 -30.99 20.27 -11.28
C LEU A 294 -32.03 19.26 -11.79
N ASP A 295 -31.59 18.16 -12.41
CA ASP A 295 -32.48 17.07 -12.86
C ASP A 295 -33.23 16.44 -11.68
N HIS A 296 -32.57 16.28 -10.53
CA HIS A 296 -33.21 15.80 -9.31
C HIS A 296 -34.30 16.76 -8.82
N ARG A 297 -34.06 18.08 -8.90
CA ARG A 297 -35.07 19.10 -8.57
C ARG A 297 -36.23 19.10 -9.55
N ASP A 298 -35.94 18.98 -10.84
CA ASP A 298 -36.89 19.11 -11.94
C ASP A 298 -37.83 17.90 -12.06
N VAL A 299 -37.26 16.69 -11.98
CA VAL A 299 -37.95 15.42 -12.29
C VAL A 299 -37.65 14.28 -11.33
N GLY A 300 -36.88 14.50 -10.28
CA GLY A 300 -36.64 13.48 -9.23
C GLY A 300 -35.59 12.42 -9.56
N THR A 301 -34.75 12.63 -10.57
CA THR A 301 -33.59 11.76 -10.87
C THR A 301 -32.74 11.52 -9.62
N PRO A 302 -32.34 10.30 -9.25
CA PRO A 302 -31.49 10.07 -8.09
C PRO A 302 -30.18 10.88 -8.14
N LEU A 303 -29.79 11.45 -7.00
CA LEU A 303 -28.50 12.12 -6.86
C LEU A 303 -27.37 11.10 -6.98
N LEU A 304 -26.30 11.45 -7.69
CA LEU A 304 -25.12 10.59 -7.91
C LEU A 304 -24.13 10.64 -6.73
N ALA A 305 -24.12 11.73 -5.97
CA ALA A 305 -23.28 11.87 -4.78
C ALA A 305 -24.04 12.59 -3.64
N PRO A 306 -25.17 12.03 -3.16
CA PRO A 306 -25.89 12.61 -2.05
C PRO A 306 -25.03 12.58 -0.78
N LEU A 307 -25.23 13.55 0.13
CA LEU A 307 -24.50 13.60 1.41
C LEU A 307 -24.49 12.24 2.14
N ALA A 308 -25.63 11.55 2.19
CA ALA A 308 -25.78 10.24 2.83
C ALA A 308 -24.83 9.16 2.26
N ALA A 309 -24.45 9.26 0.98
CA ALA A 309 -23.54 8.34 0.28
C ALA A 309 -22.05 8.76 0.37
N THR A 310 -21.70 9.71 1.24
CA THR A 310 -20.30 10.10 1.47
C THR A 310 -19.79 9.69 2.85
N GLY A 311 -20.63 9.06 3.67
CA GLY A 311 -20.31 8.72 5.06
C GLY A 311 -19.11 7.78 5.20
N ALA A 312 -18.90 6.86 4.26
CA ALA A 312 -17.73 5.99 4.25
C ALA A 312 -16.43 6.78 4.04
N PHE A 313 -16.43 7.73 3.09
CA PHE A 313 -15.28 8.61 2.88
C PHE A 313 -15.05 9.52 4.09
N VAL A 314 -16.11 10.06 4.72
CA VAL A 314 -15.95 10.85 5.95
C VAL A 314 -15.29 10.03 7.06
N ARG A 315 -15.61 8.73 7.20
CA ARG A 315 -14.91 7.87 8.15
C ARG A 315 -13.41 7.73 7.86
N VAL A 316 -13.03 7.75 6.58
CA VAL A 316 -11.62 7.81 6.17
C VAL A 316 -11.00 9.15 6.58
N ALA A 317 -11.63 10.28 6.22
CA ALA A 317 -11.13 11.61 6.56
C ALA A 317 -10.98 11.80 8.07
N ASP A 318 -11.93 11.30 8.86
CA ASP A 318 -11.92 11.36 10.32
C ASP A 318 -10.84 10.47 10.94
N ALA A 319 -10.50 9.33 10.32
CA ALA A 319 -9.33 8.54 10.70
C ALA A 319 -8.02 9.29 10.40
N VAL A 320 -7.88 9.86 9.20
CA VAL A 320 -6.72 10.69 8.81
C VAL A 320 -6.55 11.89 9.75
N ARG A 321 -7.65 12.51 10.17
CA ARG A 321 -7.66 13.61 11.15
C ARG A 321 -7.14 13.19 12.53
N ARG A 322 -7.31 11.93 12.93
CA ARG A 322 -6.83 11.41 14.23
C ARG A 322 -5.42 10.86 14.18
N THR A 323 -4.95 10.45 13.00
CA THR A 323 -3.61 9.90 12.81
C THR A 323 -2.61 11.00 12.49
N THR A 324 -1.50 11.04 13.22
CA THR A 324 -0.40 11.98 12.95
C THR A 324 0.49 11.45 11.83
N PRO A 325 0.74 12.21 10.74
CA PRO A 325 1.67 11.80 9.69
C PRO A 325 3.12 11.77 10.18
N HIS A 326 3.84 10.71 9.86
CA HIS A 326 5.25 10.54 10.19
C HIS A 326 6.14 11.26 9.16
N PRO A 327 7.14 12.06 9.58
CA PRO A 327 8.11 12.61 8.64
C PRO A 327 8.94 11.48 8.01
N ILE A 328 9.14 11.53 6.70
CA ILE A 328 10.06 10.61 6.00
C ILE A 328 11.50 11.09 6.21
N ASP A 329 12.39 10.18 6.58
CA ASP A 329 13.81 10.49 6.74
C ASP A 329 14.40 10.99 5.40
N PRO A 330 15.16 12.11 5.41
CA PRO A 330 15.85 12.62 4.22
C PRO A 330 16.68 11.59 3.46
N GLU A 331 17.18 10.53 4.09
CA GLU A 331 17.92 9.46 3.40
C GLU A 331 17.08 8.71 2.36
N HIS A 332 15.76 8.71 2.50
CA HIS A 332 14.82 8.10 1.57
C HIS A 332 14.24 9.10 0.55
N LEU A 333 14.73 10.34 0.55
CA LEU A 333 14.24 11.40 -0.32
C LEU A 333 15.31 11.83 -1.33
N SER A 334 14.86 12.07 -2.56
CA SER A 334 15.58 12.88 -3.52
C SER A 334 14.76 14.14 -3.84
N PHE A 335 15.38 15.14 -4.46
CA PHE A 335 14.70 16.40 -4.80
C PHE A 335 14.88 16.74 -6.27
N VAL A 336 13.80 17.23 -6.88
CA VAL A 336 13.77 17.70 -8.27
C VAL A 336 13.35 19.17 -8.27
N GLY A 337 14.03 19.99 -9.08
CA GLY A 337 13.76 21.42 -9.21
C GLY A 337 14.31 22.28 -8.06
N GLU A 338 14.12 23.58 -8.15
CA GLU A 338 14.60 24.59 -7.19
C GLU A 338 13.49 25.58 -6.83
N GLY A 339 13.63 26.28 -5.70
CA GLY A 339 12.70 27.32 -5.26
C GLY A 339 11.25 26.80 -5.18
N ASP A 340 10.34 27.50 -5.85
CA ASP A 340 8.91 27.15 -5.89
C ASP A 340 8.60 25.89 -6.71
N ALA A 341 9.48 25.52 -7.64
CA ALA A 341 9.37 24.28 -8.42
C ALA A 341 10.04 23.07 -7.73
N ARG A 342 10.67 23.27 -6.57
CA ARG A 342 11.31 22.19 -5.80
C ARG A 342 10.25 21.23 -5.28
N ARG A 343 10.47 19.93 -5.45
CA ARG A 343 9.62 18.86 -4.89
C ARG A 343 10.43 17.66 -4.40
N PRO A 344 10.02 17.01 -3.30
CA PRO A 344 10.59 15.73 -2.90
C PRO A 344 10.10 14.60 -3.80
N VAL A 345 10.92 13.56 -3.92
CA VAL A 345 10.61 12.27 -4.51
C VAL A 345 10.99 11.20 -3.50
N VAL A 346 10.02 10.38 -3.09
CA VAL A 346 10.24 9.27 -2.16
C VAL A 346 10.80 8.08 -2.94
N ALA A 347 11.94 7.55 -2.50
CA ALA A 347 12.60 6.43 -3.18
C ALA A 347 11.69 5.19 -3.21
N GLY A 348 11.48 4.62 -4.40
CA GLY A 348 10.69 3.40 -4.59
C GLY A 348 9.18 3.54 -4.34
N ILE A 349 8.65 4.76 -4.23
CA ILE A 349 7.25 4.95 -3.83
C ILE A 349 6.23 4.40 -4.84
N VAL A 350 6.58 4.35 -6.13
CA VAL A 350 5.69 3.84 -7.19
C VAL A 350 5.44 2.35 -6.99
N GLU A 351 6.51 1.56 -6.96
CA GLU A 351 6.46 0.12 -6.73
C GLU A 351 5.90 -0.19 -5.33
N GLY A 352 6.25 0.63 -4.34
CA GLY A 352 5.73 0.54 -2.99
C GLY A 352 4.21 0.65 -2.93
N ILE A 353 3.62 1.66 -3.58
CA ILE A 353 2.16 1.88 -3.62
C ILE A 353 1.45 0.74 -4.36
N GLU A 354 1.95 0.34 -5.53
CA GLU A 354 1.33 -0.74 -6.30
C GLU A 354 1.33 -2.04 -5.52
N ARG A 355 2.46 -2.39 -4.87
CA ARG A 355 2.57 -3.57 -3.99
C ARG A 355 1.60 -3.48 -2.81
N ALA A 356 1.52 -2.33 -2.17
CA ALA A 356 0.66 -2.12 -0.99
C ALA A 356 -0.83 -2.25 -1.34
N VAL A 357 -1.24 -1.72 -2.49
CA VAL A 357 -2.59 -1.89 -3.03
C VAL A 357 -2.86 -3.34 -3.41
N ASP A 358 -1.92 -4.01 -4.07
CA ASP A 358 -2.05 -5.41 -4.50
C ASP A 358 -2.12 -6.40 -3.34
N ALA A 359 -1.32 -6.18 -2.29
CA ALA A 359 -1.29 -7.00 -1.09
C ALA A 359 -2.37 -6.59 -0.07
N ALA A 360 -3.03 -5.44 -0.29
CA ALA A 360 -3.89 -4.79 0.68
C ALA A 360 -3.21 -4.65 2.06
N ALA A 361 -1.94 -4.20 2.06
CA ALA A 361 -1.07 -4.04 3.21
C ALA A 361 -0.64 -2.57 3.35
N THR A 362 -0.28 -2.12 4.56
CA THR A 362 0.27 -0.78 4.77
C THR A 362 1.73 -0.68 4.35
N PHE A 363 2.29 0.54 4.27
CA PHE A 363 3.71 0.71 3.96
C PHE A 363 4.60 0.13 5.07
N ALA A 364 4.21 0.32 6.33
CA ALA A 364 4.88 -0.27 7.48
C ALA A 364 4.76 -1.80 7.50
N GLU A 365 3.59 -2.38 7.19
CA GLU A 365 3.39 -3.83 7.09
C GLU A 365 4.23 -4.45 5.94
N LEU A 366 4.45 -3.70 4.86
CA LEU A 366 5.38 -4.04 3.77
C LEU A 366 6.83 -3.61 4.05
N HIS A 367 7.10 -3.09 5.25
CA HIS A 367 8.41 -2.60 5.68
C HIS A 367 9.13 -1.79 4.60
N LEU A 368 8.41 -0.91 3.90
CA LEU A 368 9.06 -0.02 2.94
C LEU A 368 10.14 0.78 3.67
N PRO A 369 11.31 1.06 3.06
CA PRO A 369 12.44 1.65 3.77
C PRO A 369 12.08 2.89 4.59
N PHE A 370 11.28 3.80 4.02
CA PHE A 370 10.81 5.03 4.70
C PHE A 370 9.74 4.81 5.77
N ALA A 371 9.10 3.63 5.77
CA ALA A 371 7.93 3.29 6.56
C ALA A 371 8.23 2.31 7.70
N ALA A 372 9.37 1.63 7.64
CA ALA A 372 9.77 0.57 8.56
C ALA A 372 10.00 1.11 9.98
N ALA A 373 8.93 1.30 10.74
CA ALA A 373 8.99 1.30 12.19
C ALA A 373 8.95 -0.16 12.65
N ASP A 374 10.08 -0.66 13.13
CA ASP A 374 10.22 -1.94 13.83
C ASP A 374 10.29 -3.20 12.93
N SER A 375 11.53 -3.54 12.58
CA SER A 375 11.99 -4.80 11.97
C SER A 375 11.69 -6.10 12.78
N GLY A 376 10.63 -6.13 13.59
CA GLY A 376 10.33 -7.22 14.52
C GLY A 376 11.29 -7.30 15.71
N ARG A 377 10.87 -7.95 16.79
CA ARG A 377 11.68 -8.09 18.00
C ARG A 377 12.89 -8.98 17.71
N VAL A 378 14.08 -8.52 18.11
CA VAL A 378 15.29 -9.37 18.12
C VAL A 378 15.14 -10.42 19.21
N LEU A 379 15.06 -11.69 18.81
CA LEU A 379 14.94 -12.85 19.70
C LEU A 379 16.30 -13.30 20.24
N ALA A 380 17.34 -13.21 19.41
CA ALA A 380 18.71 -13.58 19.76
C ALA A 380 19.71 -12.82 18.88
N THR A 381 20.94 -12.69 19.37
CA THR A 381 22.06 -12.11 18.60
C THR A 381 23.19 -13.12 18.60
N LEU A 382 23.56 -13.61 17.42
CA LEU A 382 24.73 -14.46 17.23
C LEU A 382 25.96 -13.56 17.14
N ARG A 383 26.87 -13.72 18.10
CA ARG A 383 28.15 -13.04 18.20
C ARG A 383 29.25 -13.99 17.73
N GLY A 384 30.20 -13.41 17.01
CA GLY A 384 31.31 -14.16 16.45
C GLY A 384 32.57 -13.31 16.29
N ARG A 385 32.45 -12.00 16.07
CA ARG A 385 33.61 -11.15 15.82
C ARG A 385 34.62 -11.23 16.97
N ALA A 386 35.91 -11.13 16.64
CA ALA A 386 36.99 -11.21 17.63
C ALA A 386 36.89 -10.14 18.74
N ASP A 387 36.21 -9.03 18.47
CA ASP A 387 35.91 -7.95 19.41
C ASP A 387 34.60 -8.17 20.23
N GLY A 388 33.92 -9.31 20.05
CA GLY A 388 32.63 -9.61 20.66
C GLY A 388 31.41 -9.05 19.91
N GLY A 389 31.60 -8.47 18.72
CA GLY A 389 30.54 -7.96 17.86
C GLY A 389 29.61 -9.03 17.29
N ALA A 390 28.40 -8.61 16.94
CA ALA A 390 27.38 -9.45 16.32
C ALA A 390 27.74 -9.78 14.86
N ILE A 391 27.44 -11.01 14.45
CA ILE A 391 27.48 -11.45 13.05
C ILE A 391 26.08 -11.63 12.46
N ALA A 392 25.07 -11.92 13.29
CA ALA A 392 23.68 -12.00 12.85
C ALA A 392 22.71 -11.71 13.99
N ALA A 393 21.54 -11.16 13.67
CA ALA A 393 20.42 -11.04 14.60
C ALA A 393 19.24 -11.90 14.14
N LEU A 394 18.71 -12.74 15.04
CA LEU A 394 17.49 -13.49 14.81
C LEU A 394 16.29 -12.63 15.18
N ARG A 395 15.42 -12.41 14.22
CA ARG A 395 14.19 -11.63 14.35
C ARG A 395 12.99 -12.57 14.41
N ASP A 396 11.95 -12.18 15.13
CA ASP A 396 10.71 -12.97 15.20
C ASP A 396 9.87 -12.93 13.93
N GLY A 397 9.96 -11.82 13.18
CA GLY A 397 9.16 -11.57 11.98
C GLY A 397 7.67 -11.40 12.25
N ALA A 398 7.25 -11.15 13.49
CA ALA A 398 5.84 -11.02 13.84
C ALA A 398 5.18 -9.75 13.25
N GLY A 399 5.99 -8.73 12.95
CA GLY A 399 5.54 -7.49 12.29
C GLY A 399 5.35 -7.60 10.77
N THR A 400 5.80 -8.69 10.15
CA THR A 400 5.66 -8.93 8.71
C THR A 400 4.18 -9.02 8.29
N ALA A 401 3.82 -8.44 7.15
CA ALA A 401 2.47 -8.59 6.59
C ALA A 401 2.08 -10.06 6.41
N ALA A 402 0.80 -10.38 6.62
CA ALA A 402 0.25 -11.72 6.36
C ALA A 402 0.49 -12.17 4.90
N SER A 403 0.40 -11.25 3.93
CA SER A 403 0.71 -11.49 2.52
C SER A 403 2.14 -11.97 2.27
N SER A 404 3.04 -11.74 3.23
CA SER A 404 4.46 -12.05 3.16
C SER A 404 4.88 -13.22 4.06
N SER A 405 3.89 -13.88 4.68
CA SER A 405 4.03 -15.05 5.56
C SER A 405 4.99 -14.79 6.73
N PRO A 406 4.51 -14.23 7.86
CA PRO A 406 5.33 -13.91 9.03
C PRO A 406 6.14 -15.12 9.50
N ARG A 407 7.43 -14.95 9.79
CA ARG A 407 8.33 -16.05 10.23
C ARG A 407 9.63 -15.54 10.85
N PRO A 408 10.33 -16.33 11.69
CA PRO A 408 11.65 -15.95 12.18
C PRO A 408 12.73 -16.03 11.10
N TYR A 409 13.61 -15.02 11.05
CA TYR A 409 14.70 -14.90 10.07
C TYR A 409 15.95 -14.21 10.65
N LEU A 410 17.12 -14.46 10.06
CA LEU A 410 18.37 -13.76 10.39
C LEU A 410 18.53 -12.50 9.53
N HIS A 411 18.55 -11.33 10.18
CA HIS A 411 18.90 -10.05 9.58
C HIS A 411 19.16 -8.97 10.67
N PRO A 412 20.12 -8.04 10.50
CA PRO A 412 21.17 -8.09 9.50
C PRO A 412 22.10 -9.28 9.77
N ILE A 413 22.70 -9.81 8.71
CA ILE A 413 23.87 -10.69 8.75
C ILE A 413 25.05 -9.86 8.25
N THR A 414 26.16 -9.84 8.98
CA THR A 414 27.34 -9.05 8.65
C THR A 414 28.61 -9.88 8.63
N THR A 415 29.52 -9.57 7.73
CA THR A 415 30.93 -10.01 7.84
C THR A 415 31.58 -9.42 9.10
N PRO A 416 32.72 -9.98 9.58
CA PRO A 416 33.45 -9.41 10.71
C PRO A 416 33.86 -7.93 10.51
N GLY A 417 34.25 -7.56 9.29
CA GLY A 417 34.53 -6.17 8.89
C GLY A 417 33.30 -5.27 8.78
N GLY A 418 32.08 -5.80 8.98
CA GLY A 418 30.86 -5.01 9.09
C GLY A 418 30.05 -4.84 7.80
N VAL A 419 30.38 -5.58 6.74
CA VAL A 419 29.60 -5.55 5.49
C VAL A 419 28.30 -6.33 5.69
N VAL A 420 27.15 -5.68 5.53
CA VAL A 420 25.84 -6.33 5.59
C VAL A 420 25.64 -7.19 4.33
N VAL A 421 25.34 -8.47 4.53
CA VAL A 421 25.20 -9.48 3.49
C VAL A 421 23.86 -10.21 3.57
N SER A 422 22.87 -9.65 4.25
CA SER A 422 21.47 -10.06 4.12
C SER A 422 20.56 -8.87 3.96
N ASP A 423 19.48 -9.05 3.20
CA ASP A 423 18.45 -8.05 2.98
C ASP A 423 17.09 -8.62 3.36
N HIS A 424 16.18 -7.77 3.82
CA HIS A 424 14.85 -8.17 4.27
C HIS A 424 13.81 -7.17 3.78
N HIS A 425 12.61 -7.65 3.48
CA HIS A 425 11.55 -6.82 2.91
C HIS A 425 11.99 -5.96 1.72
N PRO A 426 12.78 -6.50 0.77
CA PRO A 426 13.24 -5.72 -0.35
C PRO A 426 12.05 -5.31 -1.22
N ILE A 427 12.19 -4.15 -1.85
CA ILE A 427 11.07 -3.51 -2.56
C ILE A 427 10.52 -4.32 -3.73
N ASP A 428 11.32 -5.21 -4.31
CA ASP A 428 10.91 -6.11 -5.38
C ASP A 428 10.11 -7.31 -4.86
N HIS A 429 10.43 -7.80 -3.65
CA HIS A 429 9.87 -9.04 -3.09
C HIS A 429 9.74 -8.94 -1.56
N ASP A 430 8.62 -8.41 -1.05
CA ASP A 430 8.45 -8.12 0.39
C ASP A 430 8.66 -9.35 1.28
N TRP A 431 8.25 -10.50 0.76
CA TRP A 431 8.31 -11.77 1.45
C TRP A 431 9.72 -12.37 1.52
N HIS A 432 10.74 -11.73 0.97
CA HIS A 432 12.13 -12.18 1.16
C HIS A 432 12.67 -11.65 2.50
N LEU A 433 12.89 -12.58 3.44
CA LEU A 433 13.22 -12.26 4.81
C LEU A 433 14.61 -12.80 5.17
N GLY A 434 15.64 -11.98 4.96
CA GLY A 434 17.02 -12.28 5.36
C GLY A 434 17.44 -13.69 4.99
N LEU A 435 17.94 -14.43 5.98
CA LEU A 435 18.06 -15.89 5.90
C LEU A 435 16.96 -16.57 6.73
N SER A 436 16.18 -17.44 6.10
CA SER A 436 15.08 -18.18 6.73
C SER A 436 14.90 -19.59 6.17
N VAL A 437 14.19 -20.43 6.92
CA VAL A 437 13.64 -21.70 6.44
C VAL A 437 12.17 -21.49 6.13
N THR A 438 11.77 -21.74 4.89
CA THR A 438 10.40 -21.48 4.41
C THR A 438 10.08 -22.25 3.12
N LEU A 439 8.80 -22.52 2.85
CA LEU A 439 8.30 -23.28 1.70
C LEU A 439 7.06 -22.60 1.11
N GLN A 440 6.91 -22.63 -0.22
CA GLN A 440 5.74 -22.06 -0.88
C GLN A 440 4.51 -22.97 -0.77
N ASP A 441 4.71 -24.27 -0.60
CA ASP A 441 3.62 -25.24 -0.54
C ASP A 441 3.88 -26.24 0.59
N VAL A 442 3.05 -26.21 1.62
CA VAL A 442 3.04 -27.17 2.73
C VAL A 442 1.60 -27.61 2.92
N ASP A 443 1.25 -28.81 2.43
CA ASP A 443 -0.14 -29.28 2.36
C ASP A 443 -1.11 -28.25 1.73
N GLY A 444 -0.63 -27.47 0.75
CA GLY A 444 -1.41 -26.42 0.08
C GLY A 444 -1.36 -25.03 0.73
N ALA A 445 -0.70 -24.87 1.88
CA ALA A 445 -0.49 -23.59 2.53
C ALA A 445 0.86 -22.95 2.15
N ASN A 446 0.87 -21.62 1.99
CA ASN A 446 2.04 -20.86 1.57
C ASN A 446 2.72 -20.18 2.75
N PHE A 447 3.93 -20.63 3.10
CA PHE A 447 4.77 -20.05 4.16
C PHE A 447 5.91 -19.17 3.60
N TRP A 448 6.07 -19.13 2.28
CA TRP A 448 7.04 -18.29 1.56
C TRP A 448 6.60 -16.83 1.55
N GLY A 449 5.31 -16.60 1.35
CA GLY A 449 4.69 -15.30 1.10
C GLY A 449 4.49 -15.03 -0.39
N GLY A 450 3.87 -13.89 -0.69
CA GLY A 450 3.52 -13.49 -2.04
C GLY A 450 2.44 -14.36 -2.68
N ARG A 451 2.44 -14.36 -4.02
CA ARG A 451 1.50 -15.14 -4.84
C ARG A 451 1.94 -16.61 -4.91
N THR A 452 0.95 -17.51 -4.94
CA THR A 452 1.17 -18.96 -5.02
C THR A 452 1.19 -19.39 -6.48
N TYR A 453 2.21 -20.16 -6.85
CA TYR A 453 2.29 -20.76 -8.18
C TYR A 453 1.21 -21.82 -8.29
N THR A 454 0.35 -21.67 -9.29
CA THR A 454 -0.76 -22.58 -9.54
C THR A 454 -0.59 -23.18 -10.93
N PRO A 455 -0.49 -24.51 -11.07
CA PRO A 455 -0.35 -25.16 -12.37
C PRO A 455 -1.44 -24.69 -13.35
N GLY A 456 -1.02 -24.23 -14.53
CA GLY A 456 -1.91 -23.72 -15.57
C GLY A 456 -2.45 -22.29 -15.36
N ARG A 457 -2.13 -21.61 -14.24
CA ARG A 457 -2.56 -20.23 -13.94
C ARG A 457 -1.43 -19.29 -13.47
N ASP A 458 -0.18 -19.76 -13.50
CA ASP A 458 1.03 -19.06 -13.01
C ASP A 458 0.87 -18.60 -11.55
N TYR A 459 1.50 -17.49 -11.13
CA TYR A 459 1.41 -16.94 -9.78
C TYR A 459 0.12 -16.14 -9.55
N ILE A 460 -0.73 -16.61 -8.63
CA ILE A 460 -1.99 -15.96 -8.25
C ILE A 460 -2.12 -15.79 -6.73
N TRP A 461 -2.89 -14.79 -6.29
CA TRP A 461 -3.28 -14.65 -4.88
C TRP A 461 -4.38 -15.67 -4.54
N ARG A 462 -4.17 -16.48 -3.49
CA ARG A 462 -5.11 -17.54 -3.07
C ARG A 462 -5.65 -17.39 -1.64
N GLY A 463 -5.12 -16.46 -0.84
CA GLY A 463 -5.50 -16.34 0.57
C GLY A 463 -5.05 -17.55 1.41
N ASP A 464 -3.98 -18.22 0.99
CA ASP A 464 -3.41 -19.45 1.53
C ASP A 464 -2.18 -19.22 2.44
N GLN A 465 -1.95 -17.97 2.86
CA GLN A 465 -0.75 -17.57 3.59
C GLN A 465 -0.76 -18.11 5.02
N GLY A 466 0.22 -18.97 5.33
CA GLY A 466 0.55 -19.39 6.67
C GLY A 466 1.57 -18.48 7.35
N ARG A 467 1.89 -18.77 8.61
CA ARG A 467 2.92 -18.09 9.41
C ARG A 467 3.71 -19.08 10.27
N ILE A 468 4.95 -18.73 10.60
CA ILE A 468 5.81 -19.52 11.48
C ILE A 468 5.99 -18.74 12.78
N GLU A 469 5.66 -19.36 13.92
CA GLU A 469 5.73 -18.74 15.24
C GLU A 469 6.81 -19.40 16.10
N THR A 470 7.49 -18.60 16.93
CA THR A 470 8.42 -19.14 17.93
C THR A 470 7.65 -19.62 19.16
N ALA A 471 7.63 -20.94 19.39
CA ALA A 471 6.97 -21.53 20.56
C ALA A 471 7.89 -21.49 21.79
N SER A 472 9.17 -21.80 21.60
CA SER A 472 10.20 -21.63 22.63
C SER A 472 11.55 -21.35 21.99
N LEU A 473 12.42 -20.65 22.72
CA LEU A 473 13.76 -20.33 22.29
C LEU A 473 14.70 -20.25 23.49
N THR A 474 15.84 -20.91 23.40
CA THR A 474 16.98 -20.75 24.29
C THR A 474 18.14 -20.21 23.45
N ALA A 475 18.83 -19.18 23.94
CA ALA A 475 19.95 -18.59 23.22
C ALA A 475 21.09 -18.21 24.15
N SER A 476 22.30 -18.31 23.61
CA SER A 476 23.53 -17.74 24.16
C SER A 476 24.13 -16.77 23.13
N ASP A 477 25.34 -16.26 23.38
CA ASP A 477 26.04 -15.42 22.41
C ASP A 477 26.41 -16.19 21.13
N SER A 478 26.59 -17.51 21.17
CA SER A 478 27.01 -18.29 20.00
C SER A 478 26.01 -19.35 19.56
N THR A 479 24.97 -19.64 20.34
CA THR A 479 24.00 -20.71 20.06
C THR A 479 22.57 -20.22 20.14
N VAL A 480 21.71 -20.80 19.30
CA VAL A 480 20.25 -20.68 19.41
C VAL A 480 19.64 -22.06 19.21
N ASP A 481 18.75 -22.44 20.12
CA ASP A 481 17.88 -23.61 20.03
C ASP A 481 16.43 -23.14 20.07
N ALA A 482 15.67 -23.39 19.02
CA ALA A 482 14.31 -22.91 18.87
C ALA A 482 13.34 -24.05 18.50
N VAL A 483 12.15 -24.00 19.09
CA VAL A 483 10.99 -24.79 18.66
C VAL A 483 10.00 -23.84 18.01
N LEU A 484 9.67 -24.09 16.75
CA LEU A 484 8.79 -23.26 15.94
C LEU A 484 7.53 -24.03 15.53
N ARG A 485 6.44 -23.30 15.30
CA ARG A 485 5.15 -23.86 14.85
C ARG A 485 4.77 -23.21 13.53
N TRP A 486 4.52 -24.04 12.53
CA TRP A 486 4.02 -23.59 11.23
C TRP A 486 2.51 -23.67 11.27
N VAL A 487 1.84 -22.52 11.23
CA VAL A 487 0.41 -22.38 11.37
C VAL A 487 -0.21 -22.01 10.02
N GLY A 488 -1.15 -22.82 9.56
CA GLY A 488 -1.87 -22.60 8.31
C GLY A 488 -2.78 -21.36 8.32
N PRO A 489 -3.34 -20.98 7.16
CA PRO A 489 -4.21 -19.82 7.02
C PRO A 489 -5.51 -19.91 7.84
N ASP A 490 -5.96 -21.13 8.19
CA ASP A 490 -7.11 -21.39 9.05
C ASP A 490 -6.80 -21.34 10.56
N GLY A 491 -5.54 -21.11 10.91
CA GLY A 491 -5.07 -21.09 12.30
C GLY A 491 -4.68 -22.47 12.85
N ALA A 492 -4.79 -23.55 12.06
CA ALA A 492 -4.40 -24.89 12.49
C ALA A 492 -2.88 -25.09 12.38
N PRO A 493 -2.23 -25.77 13.34
CA PRO A 493 -0.82 -26.13 13.21
C PRO A 493 -0.63 -27.22 12.15
N VAL A 494 0.33 -27.02 11.26
CA VAL A 494 0.66 -27.91 10.14
C VAL A 494 1.97 -28.65 10.40
N LEU A 495 3.03 -27.94 10.75
CA LEU A 495 4.34 -28.51 11.12
C LEU A 495 4.80 -28.02 12.50
N ALA A 496 5.59 -28.86 13.16
CA ALA A 496 6.52 -28.48 14.20
C ALA A 496 7.93 -28.47 13.63
N GLU A 497 8.71 -27.45 13.99
CA GLU A 497 10.10 -27.34 13.58
C GLU A 497 11.01 -27.24 14.82
N GLU A 498 12.08 -28.01 14.82
CA GLU A 498 13.21 -27.81 15.73
C GLU A 498 14.37 -27.22 14.94
N ARG A 499 14.88 -26.05 15.37
CA ARG A 499 15.96 -25.34 14.69
C ARG A 499 17.10 -25.06 15.66
N THR A 500 18.32 -25.40 15.25
CA THR A 500 19.54 -25.04 15.97
C THR A 500 20.45 -24.19 15.08
N MET A 501 21.11 -23.20 15.69
CA MET A 501 22.11 -22.36 15.05
C MET A 501 23.32 -22.25 15.97
N ASN A 502 24.52 -22.45 15.45
CA ASN A 502 25.75 -22.35 16.22
C ASN A 502 26.85 -21.61 15.45
N VAL A 503 27.48 -20.61 16.06
CA VAL A 503 28.70 -19.99 15.53
C VAL A 503 29.88 -20.94 15.77
N THR A 504 30.43 -21.51 14.70
CA THR A 504 31.42 -22.60 14.79
C THR A 504 32.87 -22.14 14.60
N ALA A 505 33.09 -21.09 13.81
CA ALA A 505 34.39 -20.45 13.69
C ALA A 505 34.20 -18.95 13.47
N SER A 506 35.09 -18.15 14.05
CA SER A 506 35.16 -16.73 13.73
C SER A 506 36.54 -16.16 14.03
N ASP A 507 37.03 -15.32 13.12
CA ASP A 507 38.23 -14.50 13.28
C ASP A 507 37.95 -13.07 12.78
N ASP A 508 39.01 -12.28 12.57
CA ASP A 508 38.92 -10.89 12.14
C ASP A 508 38.38 -10.71 10.70
N ARG A 509 38.28 -11.79 9.91
CA ARG A 509 37.92 -11.71 8.48
C ARG A 509 36.82 -12.67 8.03
N HIS A 510 36.51 -13.72 8.78
CA HIS A 510 35.39 -14.60 8.49
C HIS A 510 34.68 -15.13 9.73
N ALA A 511 33.42 -15.50 9.56
CA ALA A 511 32.63 -16.23 10.54
C ALA A 511 31.78 -17.31 9.85
N THR A 512 31.49 -18.38 10.58
CA THR A 512 30.61 -19.46 10.11
C THR A 512 29.51 -19.75 11.11
N VAL A 513 28.32 -20.09 10.59
CA VAL A 513 27.15 -20.46 11.37
C VAL A 513 26.61 -21.79 10.85
N ASP A 514 26.55 -22.80 11.70
CA ASP A 514 25.93 -24.09 11.38
C ASP A 514 24.45 -24.00 11.73
N LEU A 515 23.57 -24.13 10.74
CA LEU A 515 22.12 -24.12 10.90
C LEU A 515 21.56 -25.51 10.59
N THR A 516 20.84 -26.07 11.54
CA THR A 516 20.08 -27.32 11.37
C THR A 516 18.60 -27.07 11.60
N PHE A 517 17.74 -27.64 10.78
CA PHE A 517 16.30 -27.66 11.02
C PHE A 517 15.73 -29.07 10.80
N THR A 518 14.72 -29.42 11.58
CA THR A 518 13.95 -30.66 11.47
C THR A 518 12.47 -30.31 11.38
N LEU A 519 11.79 -30.76 10.33
CA LEU A 519 10.36 -30.54 10.09
C LEU A 519 9.59 -31.84 10.31
N ALA A 520 8.63 -31.82 11.23
CA ALA A 520 7.71 -32.93 11.50
C ALA A 520 6.25 -32.45 11.41
N PRO A 521 5.29 -33.30 11.04
CA PRO A 521 3.88 -32.96 11.16
C PRO A 521 3.49 -32.57 12.58
N ALA A 522 2.62 -31.57 12.72
CA ALA A 522 2.05 -31.22 14.02
C ALA A 522 0.99 -32.22 14.52
N GLY A 523 0.56 -33.15 13.67
CA GLY A 523 -0.41 -34.21 13.98
C GLY A 523 0.00 -35.57 13.39
N GLU A 524 -0.94 -36.50 13.26
CA GLU A 524 -0.65 -37.88 12.82
C GLU A 524 -0.54 -38.06 11.31
N ARG A 525 -1.04 -37.10 10.51
CA ARG A 525 -0.99 -37.18 9.05
C ARG A 525 0.41 -36.85 8.53
N THR A 526 0.87 -37.59 7.53
CA THR A 526 1.99 -37.16 6.68
C THR A 526 1.65 -35.83 6.04
N VAL A 527 2.65 -34.93 5.95
CA VAL A 527 2.55 -33.61 5.33
C VAL A 527 3.48 -33.55 4.13
N SER A 528 2.97 -33.03 3.01
CA SER A 528 3.72 -32.83 1.79
C SER A 528 4.42 -31.47 1.78
N LEU A 529 5.73 -31.45 1.53
CA LEU A 529 6.58 -30.26 1.46
C LEU A 529 6.96 -29.99 0.01
N GLY A 530 6.38 -28.95 -0.58
CA GLY A 530 6.50 -28.61 -1.99
C GLY A 530 7.09 -27.23 -2.28
N SER A 531 7.24 -26.97 -3.57
CA SER A 531 7.68 -25.72 -4.19
C SER A 531 6.94 -25.51 -5.51
N PRO A 532 7.08 -24.35 -6.18
CA PRO A 532 6.64 -24.24 -7.57
C PRO A 532 7.25 -25.30 -8.48
N GLY A 533 8.50 -25.68 -8.24
CA GLY A 533 9.23 -26.71 -8.98
C GLY A 533 8.57 -28.07 -8.89
N SER A 534 8.23 -28.51 -7.68
CA SER A 534 7.46 -29.76 -7.48
C SER A 534 6.04 -29.69 -8.03
N ASN A 535 5.50 -28.47 -8.18
CA ASN A 535 4.22 -28.20 -8.84
C ASN A 535 4.35 -27.96 -10.35
N GLY A 536 5.50 -28.25 -10.96
CA GLY A 536 5.70 -28.25 -12.41
C GLY A 536 6.26 -26.96 -13.01
N ARG A 537 6.69 -25.99 -12.18
CA ARG A 537 7.45 -24.82 -12.66
C ARG A 537 8.93 -25.18 -12.82
N VAL A 538 9.37 -25.44 -14.05
CA VAL A 538 10.78 -25.70 -14.33
C VAL A 538 11.68 -24.57 -13.80
N GLY A 539 12.72 -24.92 -13.02
CA GLY A 539 13.62 -23.95 -12.37
C GLY A 539 12.99 -23.18 -11.20
N GLY A 540 11.78 -23.52 -10.79
CA GLY A 540 11.03 -22.89 -9.71
C GLY A 540 11.21 -23.56 -8.34
N GLY A 541 12.29 -24.32 -8.13
CA GLY A 541 12.48 -25.14 -6.94
C GLY A 541 12.81 -24.37 -5.65
N TYR A 542 12.44 -23.10 -5.47
CA TYR A 542 12.76 -22.41 -4.21
C TYR A 542 11.92 -22.93 -3.05
N GLY A 543 12.54 -23.01 -1.88
CA GLY A 543 11.94 -23.53 -0.65
C GLY A 543 12.91 -24.46 0.09
N GLY A 544 12.85 -24.46 1.42
CA GLY A 544 13.90 -24.98 2.28
C GLY A 544 14.69 -23.81 2.88
N LEU A 545 16.02 -23.83 2.77
CA LEU A 545 16.87 -22.74 3.23
C LEU A 545 16.95 -21.65 2.16
N SER A 546 16.65 -20.40 2.52
CA SER A 546 16.70 -19.25 1.61
C SER A 546 17.45 -18.09 2.26
N TRP A 547 18.33 -17.44 1.51
CA TRP A 547 19.10 -16.27 1.90
C TRP A 547 18.98 -15.18 0.84
N ARG A 548 18.23 -14.13 1.18
CA ARG A 548 18.15 -12.91 0.40
C ARG A 548 19.35 -12.01 0.69
N LEU A 549 20.09 -11.66 -0.37
CA LEU A 549 21.24 -10.76 -0.28
C LEU A 549 20.83 -9.31 -0.61
N PRO A 550 21.58 -8.30 -0.17
CA PRO A 550 21.38 -6.92 -0.59
C PRO A 550 21.71 -6.72 -2.07
N ALA A 551 21.24 -5.60 -2.63
CA ALA A 551 21.69 -5.14 -3.93
C ALA A 551 23.23 -5.07 -3.97
N CYS A 552 23.82 -5.71 -4.97
CA CYS A 552 25.26 -5.85 -5.10
C CYS A 552 25.69 -5.81 -6.57
N SER A 553 26.98 -5.58 -6.79
CA SER A 553 27.59 -5.52 -8.11
C SER A 553 28.84 -6.40 -8.17
N ASP A 554 29.39 -6.58 -9.38
CA ASP A 554 30.55 -7.44 -9.62
C ASP A 554 30.37 -8.87 -9.07
N VAL A 555 29.19 -9.45 -9.33
CA VAL A 555 28.79 -10.73 -8.74
C VAL A 555 29.54 -11.90 -9.37
N ASP A 556 30.04 -12.76 -8.50
CA ASP A 556 30.64 -14.04 -8.84
C ASP A 556 30.05 -15.16 -7.98
N VAL A 557 29.13 -15.93 -8.56
CA VAL A 557 28.54 -17.11 -7.94
C VAL A 557 29.16 -18.38 -8.51
N ARG A 558 29.57 -19.30 -7.65
CA ARG A 558 30.34 -20.48 -8.06
C ARG A 558 30.23 -21.65 -7.09
N THR A 559 30.59 -22.81 -7.61
CA THR A 559 30.72 -24.10 -6.93
C THR A 559 32.07 -24.72 -7.32
N ALA A 560 32.34 -25.96 -6.91
CA ALA A 560 33.53 -26.68 -7.35
C ALA A 560 33.60 -26.87 -8.88
N ASP A 561 32.45 -27.04 -9.53
CA ASP A 561 32.37 -27.52 -10.92
C ASP A 561 31.67 -26.53 -11.88
N ALA A 562 31.04 -25.48 -11.35
CA ALA A 562 30.23 -24.54 -12.13
C ALA A 562 30.32 -23.10 -11.60
N ARG A 563 30.09 -22.13 -12.49
CA ARG A 563 30.16 -20.69 -12.22
C ARG A 563 29.07 -19.94 -12.99
N GLY A 564 28.59 -18.83 -12.43
CA GLY A 564 27.45 -18.05 -12.96
C GLY A 564 26.09 -18.65 -12.60
N GLU A 565 25.03 -17.84 -12.68
CA GLU A 565 23.67 -18.27 -12.29
C GLU A 565 23.23 -19.53 -13.03
N ASP A 566 23.26 -19.53 -14.36
CA ASP A 566 22.78 -20.63 -15.20
C ASP A 566 23.54 -21.94 -14.95
N GLY A 567 24.83 -21.85 -14.64
CA GLY A 567 25.67 -23.03 -14.39
C GLY A 567 25.46 -23.63 -13.00
N VAL A 568 25.11 -22.81 -12.02
CA VAL A 568 25.02 -23.22 -10.60
C VAL A 568 23.60 -23.54 -10.19
N HIS A 569 22.60 -22.83 -10.72
CA HIS A 569 21.21 -22.98 -10.36
C HIS A 569 20.69 -24.40 -10.66
N GLY A 570 20.23 -25.10 -9.62
CA GLY A 570 19.74 -26.48 -9.72
C GLY A 570 20.82 -27.56 -9.66
N THR A 571 22.08 -27.20 -9.39
CA THR A 571 23.15 -28.18 -9.18
C THR A 571 23.22 -28.61 -7.73
N ALA A 572 23.59 -29.87 -7.48
CA ALA A 572 23.99 -30.35 -6.15
C ALA A 572 25.52 -30.42 -6.10
N SER A 573 26.13 -29.59 -5.25
CA SER A 573 27.59 -29.49 -5.09
C SER A 573 27.95 -29.42 -3.60
N GLY A 574 29.17 -29.82 -3.25
CA GLY A 574 29.67 -29.80 -1.87
C GLY A 574 29.80 -28.40 -1.25
N TRP A 575 29.72 -27.34 -2.05
CA TRP A 575 29.60 -25.95 -1.59
C TRP A 575 29.09 -25.05 -2.70
N LEU A 576 28.59 -23.88 -2.27
CA LEU A 576 28.21 -22.72 -3.07
C LEU A 576 28.85 -21.48 -2.45
N ALA A 577 29.43 -20.59 -3.26
CA ALA A 577 29.86 -19.28 -2.82
C ALA A 577 29.38 -18.17 -3.73
N TRP A 578 29.17 -17.00 -3.13
CA TRP A 578 28.84 -15.75 -3.78
C TRP A 578 29.81 -14.69 -3.30
N SER A 579 30.56 -14.09 -4.22
CA SER A 579 31.39 -12.91 -3.95
C SER A 579 30.88 -11.71 -4.74
N GLY A 580 30.91 -10.52 -4.14
CA GLY A 580 30.49 -9.30 -4.81
C GLY A 580 30.72 -8.05 -3.96
N VAL A 581 30.36 -6.91 -4.50
CA VAL A 581 30.45 -5.61 -3.84
C VAL A 581 29.09 -5.21 -3.26
N PHE A 582 29.00 -5.14 -1.94
CA PHE A 582 27.83 -4.76 -1.16
C PHE A 582 28.07 -3.38 -0.53
N SER A 583 27.22 -2.41 -0.83
CA SER A 583 27.36 -1.03 -0.32
C SER A 583 28.78 -0.45 -0.47
N GLY A 584 29.47 -0.78 -1.57
CA GLY A 584 30.81 -0.29 -1.86
C GLY A 584 31.98 -1.11 -1.28
N ALA A 585 31.71 -2.20 -0.54
CA ALA A 585 32.75 -3.08 0.01
C ALA A 585 32.63 -4.51 -0.53
N GLU A 586 33.76 -5.17 -0.80
CA GLU A 586 33.77 -6.57 -1.20
C GLU A 586 33.47 -7.50 -0.02
N ALA A 587 32.64 -8.51 -0.26
CA ALA A 587 32.40 -9.61 0.68
C ALA A 587 32.14 -10.93 -0.05
N THR A 588 32.31 -12.03 0.68
CA THR A 588 31.97 -13.38 0.23
C THR A 588 31.03 -14.05 1.22
N VAL A 589 29.96 -14.65 0.72
CA VAL A 589 29.09 -15.55 1.49
C VAL A 589 29.11 -16.95 0.89
N GLY A 590 28.83 -17.98 1.69
CA GLY A 590 28.82 -19.36 1.20
C GLY A 590 27.91 -20.29 1.97
N LEU A 591 27.58 -21.42 1.33
CA LEU A 591 26.78 -22.51 1.88
C LEU A 591 27.51 -23.84 1.65
N ALA A 592 27.51 -24.72 2.65
CA ALA A 592 27.94 -26.12 2.51
C ALA A 592 27.01 -27.06 3.29
N PRO A 593 26.62 -28.22 2.72
CA PRO A 593 25.85 -29.22 3.44
C PRO A 593 26.70 -29.91 4.52
N LEU A 594 26.11 -30.14 5.70
CA LEU A 594 26.76 -30.80 6.84
C LEU A 594 26.39 -32.29 6.98
N ASP A 595 25.41 -32.77 6.22
CA ASP A 595 25.00 -34.17 6.19
C ASP A 595 24.68 -34.65 4.76
N GLU A 596 24.47 -35.97 4.63
CA GLU A 596 24.22 -36.62 3.33
C GLU A 596 22.85 -36.24 2.74
N ALA A 597 21.87 -35.90 3.57
CA ALA A 597 20.54 -35.50 3.09
C ALA A 597 20.62 -34.10 2.45
N SER A 598 21.26 -33.14 3.13
CA SER A 598 21.53 -31.80 2.61
C SER A 598 22.40 -31.79 1.36
N ARG A 599 23.32 -32.75 1.19
CA ARG A 599 24.15 -32.85 -0.04
C ARG A 599 23.35 -33.10 -1.31
N ARG A 600 22.11 -33.58 -1.18
CA ARG A 600 21.23 -33.88 -2.32
C ARG A 600 20.35 -32.71 -2.71
N ASP A 601 20.21 -31.72 -1.84
CA ASP A 601 19.38 -30.54 -2.09
C ASP A 601 20.08 -29.65 -3.14
N PRO A 602 19.44 -29.37 -4.29
CA PRO A 602 20.03 -28.49 -5.28
C PRO A 602 20.15 -27.04 -4.81
N TRP A 603 21.20 -26.35 -5.23
CA TRP A 603 21.37 -24.92 -4.97
C TRP A 603 20.35 -24.11 -5.76
N PHE A 604 19.62 -23.24 -5.07
CA PHE A 604 18.78 -22.22 -5.69
C PHE A 604 19.57 -20.91 -5.74
N VAL A 605 19.84 -20.41 -6.94
CA VAL A 605 20.58 -19.16 -7.16
C VAL A 605 19.77 -18.21 -8.03
N ARG A 606 19.76 -16.93 -7.67
CA ARG A 606 19.29 -15.82 -8.50
C ARG A 606 20.30 -14.69 -8.44
N VAL A 607 20.76 -14.23 -9.60
CA VAL A 607 21.57 -13.03 -9.80
C VAL A 607 20.75 -12.04 -10.61
N ALA A 608 20.20 -12.49 -11.74
CA ALA A 608 19.26 -11.74 -12.55
C ALA A 608 17.89 -11.66 -11.85
N GLY A 609 17.28 -10.48 -11.87
CA GLY A 609 16.03 -10.19 -11.18
C GLY A 609 16.25 -9.80 -9.72
N TYR A 610 16.89 -10.67 -8.94
CA TYR A 610 17.30 -10.33 -7.58
C TYR A 610 18.48 -11.16 -7.05
N PRO A 611 19.27 -10.64 -6.09
CA PRO A 611 20.37 -11.39 -5.50
C PRO A 611 19.90 -12.30 -4.37
N GLY A 612 20.04 -13.61 -4.55
CA GLY A 612 19.65 -14.59 -3.54
C GLY A 612 20.23 -15.98 -3.78
N ILE A 613 20.51 -16.68 -2.69
CA ILE A 613 21.00 -18.05 -2.69
C ILE A 613 20.22 -18.91 -1.69
N GLY A 614 20.20 -20.22 -1.87
CA GLY A 614 19.50 -21.14 -0.98
C GLY A 614 19.72 -22.59 -1.34
N ALA A 615 19.18 -23.49 -0.51
CA ALA A 615 19.18 -24.93 -0.75
C ALA A 615 17.74 -25.43 -0.87
N SER A 616 17.44 -26.04 -2.01
CA SER A 616 16.11 -26.47 -2.37
C SER A 616 15.76 -27.81 -1.73
N LEU A 617 14.79 -27.80 -0.83
CA LEU A 617 14.26 -29.03 -0.24
C LEU A 617 13.43 -29.84 -1.25
N ALA A 618 12.65 -29.15 -2.10
CA ALA A 618 11.68 -29.77 -3.00
C ALA A 618 11.87 -29.26 -4.44
N TRP A 619 12.98 -29.61 -5.09
CA TRP A 619 13.33 -29.04 -6.41
C TRP A 619 12.36 -29.43 -7.52
N ALA A 620 12.17 -30.74 -7.74
CA ALA A 620 11.35 -31.28 -8.83
C ALA A 620 10.18 -32.15 -8.34
N ALA A 621 10.23 -32.60 -7.08
CA ALA A 621 9.20 -33.43 -6.47
C ALA A 621 9.02 -32.98 -5.00
N PRO A 622 7.81 -33.13 -4.45
CA PRO A 622 7.61 -32.81 -3.04
C PRO A 622 8.35 -33.82 -2.15
N VAL A 623 8.70 -33.39 -0.95
CA VAL A 623 9.28 -34.23 0.10
C VAL A 623 8.20 -34.48 1.15
N GLU A 624 7.96 -35.74 1.49
CA GLU A 624 7.00 -36.09 2.53
C GLU A 624 7.67 -36.10 3.90
N THR A 625 6.99 -35.60 4.93
CA THR A 625 7.41 -35.72 6.33
C THR A 625 6.33 -36.42 7.16
N SER A 626 6.74 -37.35 8.02
CA SER A 626 5.85 -38.08 8.93
C SER A 626 6.40 -38.06 10.36
N ALA A 627 5.59 -38.42 11.35
CA ALA A 627 6.06 -38.54 12.73
C ALA A 627 7.20 -39.58 12.91
N ALA A 628 7.24 -40.61 12.06
CA ALA A 628 8.28 -41.64 12.09
C ALA A 628 9.54 -41.23 11.30
N GLU A 629 9.37 -40.42 10.27
CA GLU A 629 10.43 -39.98 9.35
C GLU A 629 10.38 -38.47 9.17
N PRO A 630 10.84 -37.69 10.17
CA PRO A 630 10.91 -36.24 10.06
C PRO A 630 12.01 -35.81 9.09
N VAL A 631 11.79 -34.70 8.39
CA VAL A 631 12.73 -34.16 7.40
C VAL A 631 13.74 -33.28 8.09
N ARG A 632 14.99 -33.73 8.16
CA ARG A 632 16.11 -32.95 8.71
C ARG A 632 17.03 -32.45 7.61
N ARG A 633 17.53 -31.22 7.76
CA ARG A 633 18.62 -30.64 6.95
C ARG A 633 19.58 -29.84 7.82
N SER A 634 20.84 -29.88 7.44
CA SER A 634 21.93 -29.17 8.12
C SER A 634 22.89 -28.53 7.12
N TYR A 635 23.19 -27.24 7.33
CA TYR A 635 24.02 -26.42 6.45
C TYR A 635 24.97 -25.54 7.25
N ARG A 636 26.19 -25.35 6.76
CA ARG A 636 27.12 -24.32 7.21
C ARG A 636 27.01 -23.09 6.34
N LEU A 637 26.87 -21.95 6.98
CA LEU A 637 26.84 -20.62 6.38
C LEU A 637 28.20 -19.98 6.59
N LEU A 638 28.78 -19.35 5.57
CA LEU A 638 30.00 -18.56 5.64
C LEU A 638 29.69 -17.09 5.37
N VAL A 639 30.30 -16.19 6.15
CA VAL A 639 30.41 -14.75 5.85
C VAL A 639 31.88 -14.34 5.98
N ALA A 640 32.42 -13.65 4.99
CA ALA A 640 33.81 -13.24 4.97
C ALA A 640 34.00 -11.88 4.30
N ASP A 641 34.96 -11.11 4.80
CA ASP A 641 35.40 -9.86 4.20
C ASP A 641 36.20 -10.13 2.92
N GLY A 642 35.95 -9.31 1.90
CA GLY A 642 36.64 -9.39 0.62
C GLY A 642 36.17 -10.52 -0.29
N ARG A 643 36.77 -10.57 -1.49
CA ARG A 643 36.58 -11.65 -2.46
C ARG A 643 37.53 -12.82 -2.15
N LEU A 644 36.98 -13.99 -1.83
CA LEU A 644 37.77 -15.19 -1.55
C LEU A 644 38.06 -16.01 -2.81
N ALA A 645 39.23 -16.65 -2.85
CA ALA A 645 39.52 -17.71 -3.82
C ALA A 645 38.83 -19.02 -3.41
N ASP A 646 38.66 -19.94 -4.36
CA ASP A 646 37.91 -21.20 -4.13
C ASP A 646 38.56 -22.07 -3.05
N ASP A 647 39.90 -22.17 -3.02
CA ASP A 647 40.62 -22.91 -1.99
C ASP A 647 40.36 -22.35 -0.58
N ASP A 648 40.21 -21.03 -0.44
CA ASP A 648 39.89 -20.39 0.83
C ASP A 648 38.43 -20.66 1.24
N VAL A 649 37.49 -20.58 0.29
CA VAL A 649 36.08 -20.95 0.52
C VAL A 649 35.98 -22.39 1.02
N VAL A 650 36.63 -23.33 0.33
CA VAL A 650 36.64 -24.74 0.68
C VAL A 650 37.25 -24.96 2.07
N ARG A 651 38.37 -24.31 2.37
CA ARG A 651 39.04 -24.39 3.66
C ARG A 651 38.15 -23.87 4.79
N MET A 652 37.48 -22.74 4.60
CA MET A 652 36.64 -22.11 5.61
C MET A 652 35.32 -22.86 5.86
N LEU A 653 34.79 -23.55 4.85
CA LEU A 653 33.55 -24.34 5.00
C LEU A 653 33.79 -25.75 5.60
N ARG A 654 35.03 -26.26 5.67
CA ARG A 654 35.34 -27.65 6.06
C ARG A 654 35.70 -27.92 7.53
N VAL A 655 35.63 -26.92 8.42
CA VAL A 655 36.09 -27.03 9.83
C VAL A 655 35.36 -28.10 10.64
#